data_AF-A0A9D6NUA7-F1
#
_entry.id   AF-A0A9D6NUA7-F1
#
_cell.length_a   1.000
_cell.length_b   1.000
_cell.length_c   1.000
_cell.angle_alpha   90.00
_cell.angle_beta   90.00
_cell.angle_gamma   90.00
#
_symmetry.space_group_name_H-M   'P 1'
#
loop_
_entity.id
_entity.type
_entity.pdbx_description
1 polymer ?
#
loop_
_entity_poly.entity_id
_entity_poly.type
_entity_poly.pdbx_seq_one_letter_code
_entity_poly.pdbx_strand_id
1 'polypeptide(L)'
;MKQLMPLKLIIILAFGITALLSVSTKVQNQGVTVSGIVTGPSPVANATIAFVEASRVAASSSIQPLEDLATMTPFKAKSDLTGNYAITLAPGRYFVYVMPDGSDGLHLPGGSASKRALDFPSGQSAVVNIELSERPSPQANYVGVTRCLSCHGDRQGALATKHFFSLRQPGKTSTIMDLSRLSSLPRGFAGGIVADGNDNRASDFEESRSFLIGSAPETLRVTLGYVDNDRSGTLTNGDYLTASFGGKTYQVWVVYGGSVYGNGRQVYITKLNDAQSPIALSDATTLGSYYVLPFMYLEGNLRNRRWQPSYSFGDWISQGVVKSPDPTRTMDNQCIGCHATMVGLEGNRQIGFRAKILPDPDGQFDYDNDGTLDNLNITCEACHGPGSEHAAQGRGHIVNPKNLGPAASTLLCGRCHLRGQGVGLVDEVPTMYPSSGTDDSVRLPPPLIRPAEFFGRVNGEDILPDFGIIAAQTGFLSPMDFAADDEHAWRDRRFGSRHNHSRWFYQDYQDFVRSRMYKNSFRLVNCFDCHDPHRNDTAANKGHQLQRRVTDNVLCLSCHNGEYVRLGGFLNVTPAMVQQLEQGTQDETVLTTIAADVLRHLKIKTFELVGASMNLPLKLYNPKLERIPVGRCTTCHMSRTITNGSEIVKDSDGFTISGVIPSHTFDIVSPLVAKQMAESGLDPIPNSCVVCHRGGDFVEEPDFRFKPK
;
A
#
# COMPACT_ATOMS: atom_id res chain seq x y z
N MET A 1 35.76 7.64 86.16
CA MET A 1 36.87 6.67 86.36
C MET A 1 37.45 6.35 84.99
N LYS A 2 38.80 6.35 84.84
CA LYS A 2 39.54 5.96 83.60
C LYS A 2 39.22 6.79 82.33
N GLN A 3 40.04 6.79 81.27
CA GLN A 3 41.49 7.09 81.16
C GLN A 3 41.84 7.18 79.65
N LEU A 4 42.76 8.09 79.29
CA LEU A 4 43.69 8.02 78.14
C LEU A 4 43.19 8.17 76.68
N MET A 5 43.96 8.98 75.94
CA MET A 5 44.15 9.11 74.48
C MET A 5 45.14 8.01 73.94
N PRO A 6 45.59 7.91 72.65
CA PRO A 6 45.50 8.89 71.55
C PRO A 6 45.28 8.44 70.08
N LEU A 7 44.99 9.47 69.27
CA LEU A 7 45.23 9.70 67.83
C LEU A 7 46.13 8.78 66.97
N LYS A 8 45.73 8.65 65.68
CA LYS A 8 46.52 8.98 64.46
C LYS A 8 45.56 9.18 63.26
N LEU A 9 45.57 10.34 62.57
CA LEU A 9 46.18 10.61 61.24
C LEU A 9 45.56 9.79 60.08
N ILE A 10 45.32 10.30 58.85
CA ILE A 10 45.42 11.64 58.19
C ILE A 10 44.72 11.50 56.78
N ILE A 11 44.27 12.47 55.97
CA ILE A 11 44.24 13.96 55.89
C ILE A 11 42.86 14.40 55.35
N ILE A 12 42.45 15.67 55.53
CA ILE A 12 41.61 16.43 54.58
C ILE A 12 42.24 17.82 54.42
N LEU A 13 42.44 18.29 53.17
CA LEU A 13 42.92 19.64 52.87
C LEU A 13 41.76 20.54 52.41
N ALA A 14 41.76 21.80 52.84
CA ALA A 14 40.71 22.75 52.50
C ALA A 14 41.11 23.66 51.33
N PHE A 15 40.23 23.75 50.34
CA PHE A 15 40.03 24.91 49.47
C PHE A 15 38.53 25.24 49.53
N GLY A 16 38.06 26.47 49.47
CA GLY A 16 38.76 27.70 49.07
C GLY A 16 37.82 28.52 48.20
N ILE A 17 36.61 28.79 48.70
CA ILE A 17 35.49 29.29 47.89
C ILE A 17 35.80 30.70 47.38
N THR A 18 36.01 30.82 46.08
CA THR A 18 36.06 32.09 45.35
C THR A 18 34.79 32.25 44.54
N ALA A 19 34.02 33.31 44.83
CA ALA A 19 32.76 33.59 44.16
C ALA A 19 33.01 34.18 42.77
N LEU A 20 33.06 33.31 41.75
CA LEU A 20 33.05 33.73 40.35
C LEU A 20 31.67 34.29 39.99
N LEU A 21 31.59 35.61 39.88
CA LEU A 21 30.45 36.30 39.26
C LEU A 21 30.32 35.87 37.80
N SER A 22 29.38 34.99 37.51
CA SER A 22 29.03 34.60 36.14
C SER A 22 28.39 35.79 35.44
N VAL A 23 29.18 36.50 34.62
CA VAL A 23 28.66 37.49 33.68
C VAL A 23 27.72 36.76 32.72
N SER A 24 26.42 36.92 32.96
CA SER A 24 25.38 36.39 32.09
C SER A 24 25.42 37.14 30.76
N THR A 25 26.26 36.64 29.85
CA THR A 25 26.20 36.98 28.45
C THR A 25 24.85 36.50 27.94
N LYS A 26 23.89 37.43 27.88
CA LYS A 26 22.70 37.27 27.03
C LYS A 26 23.18 37.16 25.59
N VAL A 27 23.52 35.94 25.18
CA VAL A 27 23.42 35.53 23.78
C VAL A 27 21.99 35.86 23.39
N GLN A 28 21.81 36.90 22.58
CA GLN A 28 20.54 37.12 21.94
C GLN A 28 20.28 35.88 21.08
N ASN A 29 19.30 35.07 21.46
CA ASN A 29 18.71 34.10 20.54
C ASN A 29 18.02 34.90 19.44
N GLN A 30 18.80 35.29 18.42
CA GLN A 30 18.31 35.95 17.23
C GLN A 30 17.47 34.93 16.48
N GLY A 31 16.16 35.01 16.71
CA GLY A 31 15.19 34.11 16.12
C GLY A 31 15.23 34.21 14.61
N VAL A 32 15.00 33.07 13.95
CA VAL A 32 15.05 32.97 12.49
C VAL A 32 13.77 33.58 11.93
N THR A 33 13.89 34.68 11.19
CA THR A 33 12.74 35.24 10.46
C THR A 33 12.48 34.39 9.22
N VAL A 34 11.32 33.75 9.19
CA VAL A 34 10.84 32.95 8.05
C VAL A 34 9.66 33.69 7.43
N SER A 35 9.69 33.87 6.11
CA SER A 35 8.59 34.46 5.33
C SER A 35 8.26 33.59 4.13
N GLY A 36 7.19 33.93 3.41
CA GLY A 36 6.82 33.26 2.17
C GLY A 36 5.41 33.61 1.72
N ILE A 37 4.97 32.96 0.65
CA ILE A 37 3.60 33.06 0.13
C ILE A 37 2.91 31.68 0.16
N VAL A 38 1.62 31.67 0.53
CA VAL A 38 0.72 30.52 0.39
C VAL A 38 -0.12 30.68 -0.87
N THR A 39 -0.15 29.66 -1.71
CA THR A 39 -0.76 29.68 -3.05
C THR A 39 -1.48 28.36 -3.35
N GLY A 40 -2.57 28.41 -4.12
CA GLY A 40 -2.99 27.36 -5.05
C GLY A 40 -2.60 27.78 -6.47
N PRO A 41 -3.51 27.76 -7.45
CA PRO A 41 -3.41 28.55 -8.68
C PRO A 41 -3.40 30.07 -8.39
N SER A 42 -4.02 30.50 -7.30
CA SER A 42 -4.12 31.88 -6.81
C SER A 42 -3.59 32.01 -5.36
N PRO A 43 -3.27 33.22 -4.85
CA PRO A 43 -2.86 33.39 -3.45
C PRO A 43 -3.95 33.02 -2.44
N VAL A 44 -3.57 32.43 -1.30
CA VAL A 44 -4.50 31.93 -0.28
C VAL A 44 -4.48 32.82 0.96
N ALA A 45 -5.55 33.57 1.16
CA ALA A 45 -5.67 34.52 2.26
C ALA A 45 -6.09 33.86 3.60
N ASN A 46 -5.70 34.45 4.72
CA ASN A 46 -6.09 34.06 6.09
C ASN A 46 -5.71 32.63 6.53
N ALA A 47 -5.08 31.82 5.69
CA ALA A 47 -4.63 30.47 6.02
C ALA A 47 -3.60 30.52 7.15
N THR A 48 -3.64 29.54 8.06
CA THR A 48 -2.75 29.43 9.21
C THR A 48 -1.56 28.52 8.88
N ILE A 49 -0.37 29.09 8.79
CA ILE A 49 0.89 28.37 8.57
C ILE A 49 1.45 27.98 9.94
N ALA A 50 1.50 26.68 10.23
CA ALA A 50 1.99 26.10 11.47
C ALA A 50 3.37 25.46 11.28
N PHE A 51 4.32 25.82 12.16
CA PHE A 51 5.66 25.23 12.22
C PHE A 51 5.72 24.25 13.39
N VAL A 52 6.00 22.98 13.11
CA VAL A 52 5.99 21.90 14.10
C VAL A 52 7.38 21.30 14.24
N GLU A 53 7.91 21.32 15.46
CA GLU A 53 9.25 20.81 15.79
C GLU A 53 9.39 19.34 15.37
N ALA A 54 10.38 19.03 14.54
CA ALA A 54 10.54 17.69 13.94
C ALA A 54 10.84 16.60 14.98
N SER A 55 11.35 16.97 16.16
CA SER A 55 11.50 16.10 17.33
C SER A 55 10.14 15.65 17.89
N ARG A 56 9.16 16.56 17.99
CA ARG A 56 7.80 16.25 18.47
C ARG A 56 7.06 15.33 17.51
N VAL A 57 7.16 15.58 16.19
CA VAL A 57 6.58 14.71 15.16
C VAL A 57 7.15 13.29 15.24
N ALA A 58 8.47 13.15 15.43
CA ALA A 58 9.13 11.84 15.56
C ALA A 58 8.82 11.08 16.87
N ALA A 59 8.25 11.77 17.86
CA ALA A 59 7.94 11.24 19.19
C ALA A 59 6.45 10.99 19.46
N SER A 60 5.53 11.63 18.71
CA SER A 60 4.08 11.43 18.87
C SER A 60 3.66 9.98 18.63
N SER A 61 2.66 9.51 19.38
CA SER A 61 1.99 8.22 19.16
C SER A 61 1.13 8.22 17.88
N SER A 62 0.59 9.38 17.50
CA SER A 62 -0.41 9.58 16.44
C SER A 62 -0.05 8.98 15.08
N ILE A 63 -1.05 8.44 14.37
CA ILE A 63 -0.95 8.08 12.94
C ILE A 63 -1.16 9.27 12.00
N GLN A 64 -1.43 10.49 12.49
CA GLN A 64 -1.44 11.75 11.73
C GLN A 64 -0.69 12.85 12.51
N PRO A 65 0.62 12.64 12.77
CA PRO A 65 1.36 13.35 13.81
C PRO A 65 1.63 14.83 13.47
N LEU A 66 1.72 15.18 12.18
CA LEU A 66 1.94 16.57 11.78
C LEU A 66 0.62 17.34 11.85
N GLU A 67 -0.46 16.72 11.37
CA GLU A 67 -1.82 17.22 11.34
C GLU A 67 -2.31 17.55 12.76
N ASP A 68 -2.15 16.62 13.72
CA ASP A 68 -2.53 16.83 15.12
C ASP A 68 -1.67 17.94 15.77
N LEU A 69 -0.34 17.84 15.68
CA LEU A 69 0.58 18.80 16.31
C LEU A 69 0.53 20.20 15.69
N ALA A 70 0.11 20.34 14.43
CA ALA A 70 -0.12 21.65 13.79
C ALA A 70 -1.25 22.43 14.46
N THR A 71 -2.27 21.74 15.00
CA THR A 71 -3.31 22.39 15.82
C THR A 71 -2.74 22.90 17.15
N MET A 72 -1.72 22.22 17.72
CA MET A 72 -1.18 22.48 19.06
C MET A 72 0.07 23.38 19.12
N THR A 73 0.80 23.58 18.01
CA THR A 73 2.05 24.34 18.03
C THR A 73 1.82 25.84 18.32
N PRO A 74 2.66 26.50 19.14
CA PRO A 74 2.62 27.96 19.33
C PRO A 74 3.22 28.71 18.13
N PHE A 75 4.03 28.05 17.30
CA PHE A 75 4.72 28.67 16.16
C PHE A 75 3.79 28.73 14.95
N LYS A 76 2.95 29.78 14.89
CA LYS A 76 1.97 30.00 13.81
C LYS A 76 2.00 31.44 13.29
N ALA A 77 1.70 31.59 12.00
CA ALA A 77 1.34 32.85 11.36
C ALA A 77 0.06 32.67 10.54
N LYS A 78 -0.62 33.77 10.18
CA LYS A 78 -1.62 33.78 9.12
C LYS A 78 -1.05 34.43 7.85
N SER A 79 -1.53 34.01 6.69
CA SER A 79 -1.31 34.75 5.43
C SER A 79 -2.23 35.97 5.35
N ASP A 80 -1.73 37.04 4.72
CA ASP A 80 -2.51 38.23 4.37
C ASP A 80 -3.38 38.03 3.11
N LEU A 81 -4.09 39.08 2.68
CA LEU A 81 -4.96 39.04 1.49
C LEU A 81 -4.22 38.75 0.17
N THR A 82 -2.89 38.84 0.16
CA THR A 82 -2.01 38.51 -0.98
C THR A 82 -1.28 37.18 -0.78
N GLY A 83 -1.68 36.37 0.21
CA GLY A 83 -1.08 35.09 0.55
C GLY A 83 0.24 35.17 1.31
N ASN A 84 0.78 36.36 1.55
CA ASN A 84 2.10 36.54 2.17
C ASN A 84 2.04 36.35 3.69
N TYR A 85 3.09 35.76 4.27
CA TYR A 85 3.22 35.59 5.72
C TYR A 85 4.66 35.82 6.21
N ALA A 86 4.80 36.09 7.51
CA ALA A 86 6.07 36.14 8.21
C ALA A 86 5.94 35.62 9.65
N ILE A 87 6.99 34.99 10.17
CA ILE A 87 7.10 34.48 11.54
C ILE A 87 8.56 34.54 12.02
N THR A 88 8.77 34.67 13.32
CA THR A 88 10.09 34.49 13.95
C THR A 88 10.09 33.19 14.75
N LEU A 89 11.02 32.29 14.43
CA LEU A 89 11.18 30.98 15.07
C LEU A 89 12.40 30.94 16.00
N ALA A 90 12.43 29.99 16.93
CA ALA A 90 13.70 29.60 17.54
C ALA A 90 14.56 28.84 16.51
N PRO A 91 15.90 28.92 16.57
CA PRO A 91 16.76 28.10 15.72
C PRO A 91 16.53 26.60 15.97
N GLY A 92 16.30 25.82 14.92
CA GLY A 92 15.90 24.42 15.04
C GLY A 92 15.38 23.82 13.75
N ARG A 93 14.74 22.66 13.85
CA ARG A 93 14.18 21.92 12.70
C ARG A 93 12.67 21.77 12.81
N TYR A 94 11.95 22.18 11.77
CA TYR A 94 10.49 22.22 11.74
C TYR A 94 9.93 21.60 10.46
N PHE A 95 8.83 20.86 10.58
CA PHE A 95 7.91 20.63 9.47
C PHE A 95 6.94 21.81 9.36
N VAL A 96 6.42 22.08 8.16
CA VAL A 96 5.50 23.19 7.88
C VAL A 96 4.16 22.65 7.42
N TYR A 97 3.06 23.04 8.05
CA TYR A 97 1.72 22.57 7.73
C TYR A 97 0.74 23.74 7.67
N VAL A 98 0.04 23.89 6.56
CA VAL A 98 -0.95 24.94 6.36
C VAL A 98 -2.36 24.40 6.62
N MET A 99 -3.14 25.16 7.38
CA MET A 99 -4.57 24.98 7.54
C MET A 99 -5.26 26.16 6.83
N PRO A 100 -6.02 25.96 5.75
CA PRO A 100 -6.90 26.98 5.19
C PRO A 100 -7.83 27.58 6.26
N ASP A 101 -8.38 28.76 5.99
CA ASP A 101 -9.39 29.34 6.88
C ASP A 101 -10.68 28.49 6.88
N GLY A 102 -11.47 28.53 7.95
CA GLY A 102 -12.72 27.76 8.04
C GLY A 102 -13.78 28.16 7.01
N SER A 103 -13.60 29.31 6.35
CA SER A 103 -14.40 29.79 5.22
C SER A 103 -13.89 29.33 3.84
N ASP A 104 -12.70 28.72 3.76
CA ASP A 104 -12.09 28.27 2.51
C ASP A 104 -12.55 26.84 2.15
N GLY A 105 -13.57 26.75 1.30
CA GLY A 105 -14.06 25.48 0.77
C GLY A 105 -13.20 24.88 -0.36
N LEU A 106 -12.27 25.64 -0.95
CA LEU A 106 -11.54 25.28 -2.16
C LEU A 106 -10.20 24.59 -1.83
N HIS A 107 -9.43 25.15 -0.90
CA HIS A 107 -8.10 24.64 -0.58
C HIS A 107 -8.12 23.47 0.43
N LEU A 108 -6.96 22.79 0.51
CA LEU A 108 -6.76 21.61 1.33
C LEU A 108 -5.61 21.78 2.34
N PRO A 109 -5.78 21.27 3.58
CA PRO A 109 -4.72 21.21 4.58
C PRO A 109 -3.48 20.45 4.13
N GLY A 110 -2.31 20.96 4.52
CA GLY A 110 -0.99 20.42 4.16
C GLY A 110 -0.11 21.46 3.47
N GLY A 111 0.22 21.21 2.21
CA GLY A 111 1.10 22.03 1.38
C GLY A 111 2.33 21.28 0.87
N SER A 112 2.90 21.78 -0.22
CA SER A 112 4.09 21.23 -0.90
C SER A 112 5.33 21.12 0.00
N ALA A 113 5.38 21.86 1.11
CA ALA A 113 6.45 21.81 2.11
C ALA A 113 6.27 20.74 3.21
N SER A 114 5.09 20.14 3.39
CA SER A 114 4.75 19.39 4.62
C SER A 114 5.45 18.05 4.82
N LYS A 115 6.05 17.47 3.79
CA LYS A 115 6.63 16.11 3.85
C LYS A 115 8.11 16.09 4.24
N ARG A 116 8.81 17.23 4.19
CA ARG A 116 10.24 17.35 4.54
C ARG A 116 10.42 18.39 5.62
N ALA A 117 11.21 18.06 6.65
CA ALA A 117 11.58 19.02 7.67
C ALA A 117 12.65 19.98 7.14
N LEU A 118 12.52 21.25 7.53
CA LEU A 118 13.42 22.34 7.15
C LEU A 118 14.28 22.73 8.36
N ASP A 119 15.58 22.94 8.12
CA ASP A 119 16.54 23.38 9.12
C ASP A 119 16.66 24.92 9.09
N PHE A 120 16.45 25.55 10.25
CA PHE A 120 16.48 26.99 10.45
C PHE A 120 17.60 27.35 11.43
N PRO A 121 18.84 27.62 10.95
CA PRO A 121 19.97 27.97 11.80
C PRO A 121 19.90 29.43 12.30
N SER A 122 20.57 29.70 13.43
CA SER A 122 20.56 31.01 14.09
C SER A 122 21.13 32.14 13.21
N GLY A 123 20.56 33.34 13.33
CA GLY A 123 21.06 34.54 12.64
C GLY A 123 20.81 34.59 11.13
N GLN A 124 19.96 33.71 10.59
CA GLN A 124 19.58 33.71 9.17
C GLN A 124 18.12 34.12 8.97
N SER A 125 17.76 34.44 7.72
CA SER A 125 16.36 34.56 7.29
C SER A 125 16.09 33.55 6.19
N ALA A 126 14.86 33.04 6.11
CA ALA A 126 14.48 32.00 5.16
C ALA A 126 13.17 32.34 4.45
N VAL A 127 13.05 31.91 3.18
CA VAL A 127 11.82 32.01 2.40
C VAL A 127 11.27 30.62 2.14
N VAL A 128 10.00 30.38 2.48
CA VAL A 128 9.31 29.10 2.34
C VAL A 128 7.97 29.36 1.64
N ASN A 129 7.97 29.21 0.31
CA ASN A 129 6.75 29.32 -0.48
C ASN A 129 6.00 27.98 -0.47
N ILE A 130 4.68 28.01 -0.34
CA ILE A 130 3.84 26.84 -0.13
C ILE A 130 2.74 26.80 -1.19
N GLU A 131 2.68 25.69 -1.93
CA GLU A 131 1.59 25.39 -2.87
C GLU A 131 0.65 24.38 -2.20
N LEU A 132 -0.64 24.70 -2.09
CA LEU A 132 -1.67 23.80 -1.58
C LEU A 132 -2.20 22.88 -2.69
N SER A 133 -3.03 21.93 -2.31
CA SER A 133 -3.97 21.31 -3.24
C SER A 133 -5.31 22.03 -3.13
N GLU A 134 -6.05 22.06 -4.22
CA GLU A 134 -7.49 22.37 -4.20
C GLU A 134 -8.30 21.08 -4.16
N ARG A 135 -9.63 21.22 -4.10
CA ARG A 135 -10.63 20.18 -4.36
C ARG A 135 -11.62 20.65 -5.41
N PRO A 136 -12.25 19.74 -6.17
CA PRO A 136 -13.45 20.07 -6.95
C PRO A 136 -14.63 20.42 -6.02
N SER A 137 -15.58 21.22 -6.50
CA SER A 137 -16.81 21.54 -5.75
C SER A 137 -17.75 20.33 -5.57
N PRO A 138 -18.74 20.39 -4.67
CA PRO A 138 -19.80 19.38 -4.57
C PRO A 138 -20.70 19.27 -5.81
N GLN A 139 -20.55 20.14 -6.80
CA GLN A 139 -21.27 20.12 -8.09
C GLN A 139 -20.43 19.53 -9.23
N ALA A 140 -19.16 19.18 -8.97
CA ALA A 140 -18.28 18.58 -9.96
C ALA A 140 -18.64 17.11 -10.22
N ASN A 141 -18.60 16.73 -11.49
CA ASN A 141 -18.92 15.40 -11.98
C ASN A 141 -17.63 14.70 -12.46
N TYR A 142 -17.68 13.37 -12.48
CA TYR A 142 -16.63 12.55 -13.08
C TYR A 142 -16.61 12.69 -14.61
N VAL A 143 -15.47 12.45 -15.27
CA VAL A 143 -15.28 12.73 -16.71
C VAL A 143 -14.58 11.65 -17.52
N GLY A 144 -14.02 10.62 -16.88
CA GLY A 144 -13.34 9.52 -17.57
C GLY A 144 -11.85 9.74 -17.80
N VAL A 145 -11.13 8.63 -17.91
CA VAL A 145 -9.72 8.58 -18.30
C VAL A 145 -9.53 9.12 -19.72
N THR A 146 -10.47 8.86 -20.63
CA THR A 146 -10.44 9.40 -22.00
C THR A 146 -10.42 10.94 -22.00
N ARG A 147 -11.22 11.59 -21.14
CA ARG A 147 -11.14 13.05 -20.98
C ARG A 147 -9.83 13.48 -20.34
N CYS A 148 -9.38 12.81 -19.27
CA CYS A 148 -8.10 13.14 -18.62
C CYS A 148 -6.91 13.06 -19.60
N LEU A 149 -6.78 11.96 -20.35
CA LEU A 149 -5.65 11.72 -21.25
C LEU A 149 -5.67 12.58 -22.52
N SER A 150 -6.82 13.15 -22.89
CA SER A 150 -6.90 14.15 -23.99
C SER A 150 -6.04 15.40 -23.73
N CYS A 151 -5.82 15.74 -22.45
CA CYS A 151 -4.88 16.79 -22.02
C CYS A 151 -3.57 16.20 -21.45
N HIS A 152 -3.65 15.09 -20.72
CA HIS A 152 -2.53 14.47 -20.00
C HIS A 152 -1.90 13.29 -20.75
N GLY A 153 -1.53 13.49 -22.01
CA GLY A 153 -0.86 12.46 -22.82
C GLY A 153 0.46 11.95 -22.24
N ASP A 154 1.10 12.69 -21.33
CA ASP A 154 2.28 12.27 -20.56
C ASP A 154 1.96 11.21 -19.47
N ARG A 155 0.68 10.97 -19.18
CA ARG A 155 0.19 9.99 -18.18
C ARG A 155 -0.29 8.67 -18.78
N GLN A 156 -0.18 8.49 -20.11
CA GLN A 156 -0.44 7.23 -20.83
C GLN A 156 0.24 6.01 -20.21
N GLY A 157 1.37 6.19 -19.50
CA GLY A 157 2.04 5.12 -18.77
C GLY A 157 1.23 4.46 -17.65
N ALA A 158 0.21 5.14 -17.12
CA ALA A 158 -0.69 4.60 -16.10
C ALA A 158 -1.52 3.40 -16.60
N LEU A 159 -1.84 3.38 -17.90
CA LEU A 159 -2.65 2.33 -18.55
C LEU A 159 -1.99 0.95 -18.48
N ALA A 160 -0.67 0.91 -18.34
CA ALA A 160 0.15 -0.31 -18.21
C ALA A 160 0.31 -0.78 -16.76
N THR A 161 -0.41 -0.17 -15.81
CA THR A 161 -0.39 -0.54 -14.38
C THR A 161 -1.60 -1.39 -14.03
N LYS A 162 -1.46 -2.27 -13.03
CA LYS A 162 -2.56 -3.13 -12.58
C LYS A 162 -3.78 -2.34 -12.09
N HIS A 163 -3.63 -1.09 -11.70
CA HIS A 163 -4.76 -0.25 -11.34
C HIS A 163 -5.73 -0.03 -12.49
N PHE A 164 -5.27 -0.04 -13.75
CA PHE A 164 -6.07 0.28 -14.94
C PHE A 164 -6.65 -0.93 -15.68
N PHE A 165 -6.12 -2.15 -15.49
CA PHE A 165 -6.55 -3.34 -16.24
C PHE A 165 -6.88 -4.59 -15.40
N SER A 166 -6.91 -4.52 -14.07
CA SER A 166 -7.12 -5.73 -13.25
C SER A 166 -8.49 -6.38 -13.43
N LEU A 167 -9.56 -5.60 -13.63
CA LEU A 167 -10.87 -6.11 -14.03
C LEU A 167 -11.04 -5.98 -15.54
N ARG A 168 -11.51 -7.04 -16.21
CA ARG A 168 -11.71 -7.08 -17.66
C ARG A 168 -12.97 -7.84 -18.04
N GLN A 169 -13.73 -7.34 -19.01
CA GLN A 169 -14.77 -8.15 -19.66
C GLN A 169 -14.10 -9.09 -20.69
N PRO A 170 -14.44 -10.40 -20.71
CA PRO A 170 -13.96 -11.31 -21.74
C PRO A 170 -14.22 -10.78 -23.16
N GLY A 171 -13.19 -10.82 -24.03
CA GLY A 171 -13.31 -10.49 -25.46
C GLY A 171 -13.29 -9.00 -25.76
N LYS A 172 -13.39 -8.16 -24.73
CA LYS A 172 -13.33 -6.71 -24.86
C LYS A 172 -11.94 -6.18 -24.60
N THR A 173 -11.60 -5.14 -25.33
CA THR A 173 -10.40 -4.33 -25.13
C THR A 173 -10.77 -2.87 -25.28
N SER A 174 -10.00 -1.99 -24.65
CA SER A 174 -10.20 -0.55 -24.69
C SER A 174 -8.85 0.15 -24.88
N THR A 175 -8.89 1.35 -25.46
CA THR A 175 -7.80 2.33 -25.53
C THR A 175 -7.31 2.76 -24.13
N ILE A 176 -8.13 2.65 -23.08
CA ILE A 176 -7.79 3.01 -21.69
C ILE A 176 -7.13 1.87 -20.91
N MET A 177 -6.59 0.85 -21.59
CA MET A 177 -5.84 -0.27 -21.00
C MET A 177 -4.65 -0.69 -21.88
N ASP A 178 -3.43 -0.74 -21.33
CA ASP A 178 -2.26 -1.35 -22.01
C ASP A 178 -2.09 -2.81 -21.56
N LEU A 179 -2.70 -3.71 -22.34
CA LEU A 179 -2.61 -5.17 -22.14
C LEU A 179 -1.35 -5.81 -22.76
N SER A 180 -0.47 -5.04 -23.42
CA SER A 180 0.65 -5.56 -24.26
C SER A 180 1.67 -6.44 -23.53
N ARG A 181 1.55 -6.51 -22.20
CA ARG A 181 2.51 -7.12 -21.28
C ARG A 181 2.00 -8.39 -20.61
N LEU A 182 0.73 -8.78 -20.82
CA LEU A 182 0.20 -10.07 -20.36
C LEU A 182 0.89 -11.19 -21.15
N SER A 183 2.02 -11.66 -20.62
CA SER A 183 3.15 -12.18 -21.41
C SER A 183 2.97 -13.57 -22.03
N SER A 184 1.78 -14.17 -21.90
CA SER A 184 1.40 -15.38 -22.63
C SER A 184 -0.12 -15.49 -22.77
N LEU A 185 -0.74 -14.62 -23.57
CA LEU A 185 -2.09 -14.88 -24.06
C LEU A 185 -2.07 -16.16 -24.92
N PRO A 186 -2.95 -17.16 -24.66
CA PRO A 186 -3.26 -18.20 -25.63
C PRO A 186 -3.77 -17.58 -26.94
N ARG A 187 -3.69 -18.30 -28.05
CA ARG A 187 -4.21 -17.81 -29.34
C ARG A 187 -5.74 -17.87 -29.34
N GLY A 188 -6.40 -16.77 -28.97
CA GLY A 188 -7.86 -16.62 -29.08
C GLY A 188 -8.44 -15.40 -28.35
N PHE A 189 -7.88 -15.02 -27.19
CA PHE A 189 -8.55 -14.11 -26.25
C PHE A 189 -8.01 -12.67 -26.21
N ALA A 190 -8.73 -11.77 -26.87
CA ALA A 190 -8.78 -10.37 -26.48
C ALA A 190 -9.32 -10.23 -25.03
N GLY A 191 -8.88 -9.20 -24.30
CA GLY A 191 -9.30 -8.98 -22.90
C GLY A 191 -8.49 -9.74 -21.84
N GLY A 192 -7.37 -10.37 -22.19
CA GLY A 192 -6.35 -10.76 -21.20
C GLY A 192 -6.71 -11.97 -20.34
N ILE A 193 -7.23 -13.02 -20.95
CA ILE A 193 -7.57 -14.29 -20.28
C ILE A 193 -6.44 -15.29 -20.53
N VAL A 194 -5.84 -15.81 -19.46
CA VAL A 194 -4.71 -16.75 -19.51
C VAL A 194 -5.07 -17.99 -18.71
N ALA A 195 -5.89 -18.85 -19.32
CA ALA A 195 -6.44 -20.04 -18.69
C ALA A 195 -6.04 -21.28 -19.49
N ASP A 196 -4.81 -21.75 -19.24
CA ASP A 196 -4.15 -22.89 -19.91
C ASP A 196 -3.56 -23.80 -18.83
N GLY A 197 -4.38 -24.69 -18.26
CA GLY A 197 -4.00 -25.62 -17.19
C GLY A 197 -3.58 -26.99 -17.69
N ASN A 198 -3.25 -27.14 -18.97
CA ASN A 198 -2.69 -28.36 -19.57
C ASN A 198 -1.38 -28.07 -20.35
N ASP A 199 -1.01 -26.80 -20.50
CA ASP A 199 0.19 -26.24 -21.16
C ASP A 199 0.23 -26.45 -22.68
N ASN A 200 -0.93 -26.59 -23.33
CA ASN A 200 -1.05 -26.84 -24.77
C ASN A 200 -1.11 -25.55 -25.64
N ARG A 201 -1.26 -24.38 -25.02
CA ARG A 201 -1.37 -23.03 -25.64
C ARG A 201 -2.69 -22.70 -26.35
N ALA A 202 -3.74 -23.50 -26.14
CA ALA A 202 -5.14 -23.11 -26.27
C ALA A 202 -5.65 -22.66 -24.89
N SER A 203 -6.93 -22.28 -24.78
CA SER A 203 -7.58 -22.10 -23.48
C SER A 203 -8.41 -23.31 -23.06
N ASP A 204 -8.35 -23.63 -21.76
CA ASP A 204 -9.24 -24.58 -21.10
C ASP A 204 -10.75 -24.27 -21.35
N PHE A 205 -11.10 -23.02 -21.67
CA PHE A 205 -12.46 -22.63 -22.06
C PHE A 205 -12.83 -23.06 -23.50
N GLU A 206 -11.93 -22.89 -24.47
CA GLU A 206 -12.13 -23.32 -25.88
C GLU A 206 -12.24 -24.85 -25.94
N GLU A 207 -11.39 -25.54 -25.18
CA GLU A 207 -11.40 -27.00 -25.03
C GLU A 207 -12.58 -27.54 -24.20
N SER A 208 -13.46 -26.66 -23.70
CA SER A 208 -14.63 -27.01 -22.86
C SER A 208 -14.26 -27.91 -21.68
N ARG A 209 -13.13 -27.62 -21.03
CA ARG A 209 -12.44 -28.56 -20.14
C ARG A 209 -13.19 -28.77 -18.82
N SER A 210 -13.39 -30.03 -18.43
CA SER A 210 -13.80 -30.40 -17.07
C SER A 210 -12.62 -30.57 -16.12
N PHE A 211 -12.78 -30.10 -14.88
CA PHE A 211 -11.85 -30.36 -13.78
C PHE A 211 -12.59 -30.56 -12.44
N LEU A 212 -11.85 -31.01 -11.43
CA LEU A 212 -12.32 -31.10 -10.04
C LEU A 212 -11.60 -30.04 -9.19
N ILE A 213 -12.34 -29.40 -8.28
CA ILE A 213 -11.80 -28.51 -7.25
C ILE A 213 -12.37 -28.89 -5.87
N GLY A 214 -11.67 -28.48 -4.81
CA GLY A 214 -12.00 -28.83 -3.43
C GLY A 214 -11.28 -30.11 -2.98
N SER A 215 -11.72 -30.65 -1.86
CA SER A 215 -11.16 -31.86 -1.23
C SER A 215 -12.26 -32.58 -0.46
N ALA A 216 -12.29 -33.91 -0.52
CA ALA A 216 -13.35 -34.71 0.10
C ALA A 216 -13.57 -34.34 1.59
N PRO A 217 -14.82 -34.14 2.04
CA PRO A 217 -16.07 -34.45 1.34
C PRO A 217 -16.53 -33.38 0.33
N GLU A 218 -15.96 -32.18 0.33
CA GLU A 218 -16.42 -31.05 -0.49
C GLU A 218 -15.61 -30.93 -1.78
N THR A 219 -16.05 -31.65 -2.82
CA THR A 219 -15.48 -31.56 -4.18
C THR A 219 -16.52 -31.15 -5.21
N LEU A 220 -16.19 -30.19 -6.06
CA LEU A 220 -17.03 -29.74 -7.17
C LEU A 220 -16.40 -30.09 -8.51
N ARG A 221 -17.19 -30.69 -9.41
CA ARG A 221 -16.86 -30.76 -10.84
C ARG A 221 -17.35 -29.49 -11.53
N VAL A 222 -16.42 -28.78 -12.16
CA VAL A 222 -16.68 -27.64 -13.05
C VAL A 222 -16.33 -28.09 -14.46
N THR A 223 -17.14 -27.67 -15.43
CA THR A 223 -16.81 -27.78 -16.86
C THR A 223 -16.87 -26.39 -17.46
N LEU A 224 -15.80 -25.95 -18.11
CA LEU A 224 -15.79 -24.67 -18.81
C LEU A 224 -16.44 -24.81 -20.17
N GLY A 225 -16.77 -23.68 -20.79
CA GLY A 225 -17.17 -23.62 -22.18
C GLY A 225 -16.95 -22.24 -22.79
N TYR A 226 -16.86 -22.22 -24.11
CA TYR A 226 -16.79 -21.03 -24.95
C TYR A 226 -17.98 -21.07 -25.91
N VAL A 227 -18.74 -19.97 -25.98
CA VAL A 227 -19.90 -19.84 -26.87
C VAL A 227 -19.52 -18.92 -28.01
N ASP A 228 -19.30 -19.51 -29.17
CA ASP A 228 -19.00 -18.88 -30.45
C ASP A 228 -20.32 -18.58 -31.18
N ASN A 229 -20.81 -17.35 -31.04
CA ASN A 229 -22.06 -16.88 -31.63
C ASN A 229 -21.85 -16.35 -33.06
N ASP A 230 -20.69 -15.76 -33.37
CA ASP A 230 -20.38 -15.26 -34.73
C ASP A 230 -19.70 -16.29 -35.64
N ARG A 231 -19.14 -17.37 -35.06
CA ARG A 231 -18.38 -18.46 -35.71
C ARG A 231 -17.01 -18.04 -36.23
N SER A 232 -16.41 -17.00 -35.65
CA SER A 232 -15.04 -16.56 -35.98
C SER A 232 -13.95 -17.47 -35.41
N GLY A 233 -14.25 -18.27 -34.38
CA GLY A 233 -13.23 -19.00 -33.61
C GLY A 233 -12.31 -18.09 -32.80
N THR A 234 -12.76 -16.87 -32.48
CA THR A 234 -12.09 -15.89 -31.61
C THR A 234 -13.13 -15.23 -30.71
N LEU A 235 -12.78 -14.77 -29.50
CA LEU A 235 -13.78 -14.15 -28.61
C LEU A 235 -14.07 -12.70 -29.05
N THR A 236 -15.16 -12.50 -29.79
CA THR A 236 -15.57 -11.22 -30.42
C THR A 236 -16.84 -10.62 -29.78
N ASN A 237 -17.59 -9.81 -30.55
CA ASN A 237 -18.70 -8.99 -30.06
C ASN A 237 -20.04 -9.74 -30.10
N GLY A 238 -20.23 -10.63 -29.13
CA GLY A 238 -21.44 -11.44 -28.96
C GLY A 238 -21.15 -12.81 -28.32
N ASP A 239 -19.90 -13.23 -28.41
CA ASP A 239 -19.37 -14.47 -27.84
C ASP A 239 -19.14 -14.33 -26.33
N TYR A 240 -19.15 -15.44 -25.59
CA TYR A 240 -18.93 -15.41 -24.15
C TYR A 240 -18.35 -16.70 -23.57
N LEU A 241 -17.75 -16.57 -22.39
CA LEU A 241 -17.25 -17.68 -21.59
C LEU A 241 -18.32 -18.20 -20.63
N THR A 242 -18.30 -19.51 -20.36
CA THR A 242 -19.22 -20.17 -19.42
C THR A 242 -18.50 -21.15 -18.50
N ALA A 243 -19.17 -21.46 -17.39
CA ALA A 243 -18.81 -22.55 -16.49
C ALA A 243 -20.09 -23.27 -16.00
N SER A 244 -20.14 -24.58 -16.17
CA SER A 244 -21.26 -25.45 -15.78
C SER A 244 -20.91 -26.27 -14.55
N PHE A 245 -21.75 -26.19 -13.52
CA PHE A 245 -21.67 -26.96 -12.28
C PHE A 245 -23.01 -26.96 -11.53
N GLY A 246 -23.27 -27.99 -10.71
CA GLY A 246 -24.51 -28.08 -9.93
C GLY A 246 -25.81 -28.12 -10.75
N GLY A 247 -25.74 -28.56 -12.01
CA GLY A 247 -26.89 -28.57 -12.93
C GLY A 247 -27.25 -27.21 -13.56
N LYS A 248 -26.50 -26.14 -13.24
CA LYS A 248 -26.62 -24.81 -13.86
C LYS A 248 -25.40 -24.51 -14.74
N THR A 249 -25.59 -23.60 -15.71
CA THR A 249 -24.50 -23.00 -16.50
C THR A 249 -24.46 -21.51 -16.21
N TYR A 250 -23.30 -21.01 -15.79
CA TYR A 250 -23.06 -19.61 -15.45
C TYR A 250 -22.23 -18.96 -16.55
N GLN A 251 -22.55 -17.73 -16.93
CA GLN A 251 -21.71 -16.94 -17.81
C GLN A 251 -20.61 -16.27 -16.98
N VAL A 252 -19.37 -16.23 -17.49
CA VAL A 252 -18.34 -15.34 -16.97
C VAL A 252 -18.53 -13.97 -17.60
N TRP A 253 -18.90 -12.99 -16.77
CA TRP A 253 -19.13 -11.60 -17.17
C TRP A 253 -17.85 -10.75 -17.02
N VAL A 254 -17.10 -10.97 -15.93
CA VAL A 254 -15.87 -10.23 -15.63
C VAL A 254 -14.78 -11.20 -15.15
N VAL A 255 -13.53 -10.93 -15.51
CA VAL A 255 -12.34 -11.61 -14.99
C VAL A 255 -11.53 -10.61 -14.17
N TYR A 256 -11.19 -10.99 -12.93
CA TYR A 256 -10.32 -10.22 -12.04
C TYR A 256 -8.91 -10.81 -11.97
N GLY A 257 -7.92 -9.91 -12.03
CA GLY A 257 -6.52 -10.18 -11.74
C GLY A 257 -5.74 -10.67 -12.95
N GLY A 258 -4.97 -11.72 -12.71
CA GLY A 258 -3.98 -12.31 -13.62
C GLY A 258 -2.60 -11.67 -13.58
N SER A 259 -1.65 -12.21 -14.35
CA SER A 259 -0.24 -11.87 -14.28
C SER A 259 0.36 -11.36 -15.59
N VAL A 260 1.09 -10.26 -15.44
CA VAL A 260 2.02 -9.74 -16.44
C VAL A 260 3.27 -10.63 -16.56
N TYR A 261 3.56 -11.46 -15.53
CA TYR A 261 4.84 -12.16 -15.38
C TYR A 261 4.72 -13.63 -14.95
N GLY A 262 3.56 -14.27 -15.17
CA GLY A 262 3.38 -15.71 -14.94
C GLY A 262 3.21 -16.17 -13.48
N ASN A 263 3.22 -15.27 -12.50
CA ASN A 263 2.87 -15.53 -11.10
C ASN A 263 1.65 -14.66 -10.74
N GLY A 264 0.45 -15.24 -10.62
CA GLY A 264 -0.80 -14.52 -10.38
C GLY A 264 -2.01 -15.44 -10.20
N ARG A 265 -3.20 -14.85 -10.09
CA ARG A 265 -4.47 -15.58 -10.01
C ARG A 265 -5.50 -14.87 -10.87
N GLN A 266 -6.26 -15.63 -11.67
CA GLN A 266 -7.48 -15.17 -12.31
C GLN A 266 -8.69 -15.67 -11.52
N VAL A 267 -9.59 -14.76 -11.22
CA VAL A 267 -10.86 -15.00 -10.52
C VAL A 267 -11.99 -14.64 -11.48
N TYR A 268 -13.00 -15.49 -11.57
CA TYR A 268 -14.06 -15.40 -12.57
C TYR A 268 -15.38 -15.00 -11.90
N ILE A 269 -16.12 -14.09 -12.54
CA ILE A 269 -17.29 -13.43 -11.93
C ILE A 269 -18.52 -13.66 -12.83
N THR A 270 -19.63 -14.11 -12.26
CA THR A 270 -20.94 -14.25 -12.91
C THR A 270 -21.91 -13.18 -12.43
N LYS A 271 -22.88 -12.80 -13.26
CA LYS A 271 -24.07 -12.05 -12.82
C LYS A 271 -25.19 -13.03 -12.48
N LEU A 272 -25.92 -12.81 -11.38
CA LEU A 272 -27.14 -13.55 -11.01
C LEU A 272 -28.30 -12.57 -10.80
N ASN A 273 -29.53 -13.03 -11.00
CA ASN A 273 -30.74 -12.29 -10.62
C ASN A 273 -31.10 -12.47 -9.14
N ASP A 274 -32.17 -11.79 -8.73
CA ASP A 274 -32.88 -11.93 -7.44
C ASP A 274 -33.15 -13.39 -7.06
N ALA A 275 -33.66 -14.18 -8.01
CA ALA A 275 -33.90 -15.62 -7.88
C ALA A 275 -32.61 -16.48 -7.95
N GLN A 276 -31.43 -15.86 -7.77
CA GLN A 276 -30.10 -16.48 -7.74
C GLN A 276 -29.85 -17.44 -8.92
N SER A 277 -30.37 -17.06 -10.08
CA SER A 277 -30.28 -17.78 -11.33
C SER A 277 -29.38 -17.01 -12.31
N PRO A 278 -28.65 -17.70 -13.21
CA PRO A 278 -27.72 -17.05 -14.13
C PRO A 278 -28.45 -16.10 -15.08
N ILE A 279 -27.95 -14.87 -15.21
CA ILE A 279 -28.41 -13.93 -16.24
C ILE A 279 -27.57 -14.18 -17.50
N ALA A 280 -28.24 -14.26 -18.66
CA ALA A 280 -27.61 -14.33 -19.97
C ALA A 280 -27.46 -12.91 -20.58
N LEU A 281 -26.43 -12.70 -21.40
CA LEU A 281 -26.18 -11.42 -22.11
C LEU A 281 -27.39 -10.80 -22.83
N SER A 282 -28.33 -11.62 -23.31
CA SER A 282 -29.54 -11.16 -23.99
C SER A 282 -30.61 -10.56 -23.05
N ASP A 283 -30.48 -10.71 -21.73
CA ASP A 283 -31.37 -10.17 -20.70
C ASP A 283 -30.66 -9.09 -19.88
N ALA A 284 -30.10 -8.11 -20.59
CA ALA A 284 -29.47 -6.93 -19.98
C ALA A 284 -30.46 -6.09 -19.14
N THR A 285 -31.77 -6.23 -19.36
CA THR A 285 -32.81 -5.54 -18.58
C THR A 285 -32.86 -5.96 -17.10
N THR A 286 -32.33 -7.12 -16.73
CA THR A 286 -32.37 -7.60 -15.35
C THR A 286 -31.26 -6.95 -14.50
N LEU A 287 -31.65 -6.34 -13.38
CA LEU A 287 -30.77 -5.60 -12.44
C LEU A 287 -29.59 -6.47 -11.98
N GLY A 288 -29.85 -7.41 -11.08
CA GLY A 288 -28.92 -8.45 -10.62
C GLY A 288 -27.72 -7.95 -9.82
N SER A 289 -26.89 -8.89 -9.36
CA SER A 289 -25.61 -8.61 -8.70
C SER A 289 -24.51 -9.51 -9.25
N TYR A 290 -23.25 -9.12 -9.04
CA TYR A 290 -22.09 -9.90 -9.48
C TYR A 290 -21.52 -10.76 -8.35
N TYR A 291 -21.18 -12.02 -8.65
CA TYR A 291 -20.70 -13.01 -7.70
C TYR A 291 -19.41 -13.66 -8.20
N VAL A 292 -18.42 -13.76 -7.30
CA VAL A 292 -17.19 -14.52 -7.54
C VAL A 292 -17.52 -16.00 -7.58
N LEU A 293 -17.22 -16.66 -8.70
CA LEU A 293 -17.43 -18.11 -8.91
C LEU A 293 -16.55 -18.95 -7.96
N PRO A 294 -16.94 -20.21 -7.64
CA PRO A 294 -16.26 -21.01 -6.62
C PRO A 294 -14.87 -21.53 -7.02
N PHE A 295 -14.35 -21.14 -8.19
CA PHE A 295 -13.08 -21.57 -8.74
C PHE A 295 -12.20 -20.38 -9.13
N MET A 296 -10.89 -20.56 -9.02
CA MET A 296 -9.88 -19.64 -9.55
C MET A 296 -8.82 -20.42 -10.34
N TYR A 297 -8.16 -19.74 -11.28
CA TYR A 297 -6.99 -20.27 -11.97
C TYR A 297 -5.72 -19.65 -11.38
N LEU A 298 -4.75 -20.48 -11.02
CA LEU A 298 -3.40 -20.04 -10.68
C LEU A 298 -2.56 -19.93 -11.95
N GLU A 299 -2.10 -18.72 -12.24
CA GLU A 299 -0.94 -18.53 -13.10
C GLU A 299 0.31 -18.73 -12.24
N GLY A 300 1.06 -19.78 -12.53
CA GLY A 300 2.36 -20.01 -11.95
C GLY A 300 3.39 -20.33 -13.02
N ASN A 301 4.62 -20.59 -12.55
CA ASN A 301 5.53 -21.46 -13.28
C ASN A 301 4.83 -22.81 -13.62
N LEU A 302 5.37 -23.54 -14.60
CA LEU A 302 4.72 -24.73 -15.19
C LEU A 302 4.35 -25.86 -14.20
N ARG A 303 4.87 -25.84 -12.96
CA ARG A 303 4.51 -26.82 -11.92
C ARG A 303 3.36 -26.40 -11.02
N ASN A 304 2.97 -25.11 -11.06
CA ASN A 304 1.95 -24.50 -10.19
C ASN A 304 0.69 -24.04 -10.94
N ARG A 305 0.67 -24.10 -12.29
CA ARG A 305 -0.51 -23.80 -13.11
C ARG A 305 -1.63 -24.80 -12.81
N ARG A 306 -2.77 -24.33 -12.27
CA ARG A 306 -3.93 -25.20 -11.97
C ARG A 306 -5.21 -24.42 -11.71
N TRP A 307 -6.33 -25.11 -11.87
CA TRP A 307 -7.60 -24.75 -11.25
C TRP A 307 -7.61 -25.17 -9.77
N GLN A 308 -8.23 -24.35 -8.92
CA GLN A 308 -8.41 -24.62 -7.49
C GLN A 308 -9.64 -23.88 -6.95
N PRO A 309 -10.13 -24.17 -5.73
CA PRO A 309 -11.15 -23.36 -5.06
C PRO A 309 -10.82 -21.87 -5.05
N SER A 310 -11.83 -21.03 -5.30
CA SER A 310 -11.75 -19.60 -4.97
C SER A 310 -11.97 -19.38 -3.47
N TYR A 311 -11.80 -18.15 -3.01
CA TYR A 311 -12.16 -17.79 -1.63
C TYR A 311 -13.68 -17.78 -1.38
N SER A 312 -14.52 -17.85 -2.42
CA SER A 312 -15.98 -17.98 -2.31
C SER A 312 -16.47 -19.43 -2.42
N PHE A 313 -15.60 -20.43 -2.39
CA PHE A 313 -15.99 -21.85 -2.57
C PHE A 313 -17.13 -22.29 -1.63
N GLY A 314 -17.06 -21.95 -0.34
CA GLY A 314 -18.12 -22.22 0.66
C GLY A 314 -19.38 -21.35 0.50
N ASP A 315 -19.36 -20.33 -0.35
CA ASP A 315 -20.56 -19.54 -0.69
C ASP A 315 -21.44 -20.31 -1.67
N TRP A 316 -20.85 -21.14 -2.52
CA TRP A 316 -21.56 -21.94 -3.52
C TRP A 316 -21.80 -23.40 -3.12
N ILE A 317 -21.15 -23.90 -2.07
CA ILE A 317 -21.18 -25.32 -1.68
C ILE A 317 -21.45 -25.47 -0.19
N SER A 318 -22.20 -26.49 0.20
CA SER A 318 -22.27 -26.96 1.58
C SER A 318 -22.51 -28.47 1.59
N GLN A 319 -21.73 -29.23 2.36
CA GLN A 319 -21.85 -30.69 2.49
C GLN A 319 -21.76 -31.43 1.14
N GLY A 320 -20.98 -30.88 0.20
CA GLY A 320 -20.83 -31.39 -1.17
C GLY A 320 -22.00 -31.08 -2.13
N VAL A 321 -23.06 -30.39 -1.66
CA VAL A 321 -24.19 -29.95 -2.50
C VAL A 321 -23.97 -28.51 -2.95
N VAL A 322 -24.27 -28.20 -4.22
CA VAL A 322 -24.24 -26.83 -4.75
C VAL A 322 -25.48 -26.06 -4.29
N LYS A 323 -25.25 -24.87 -3.73
CA LYS A 323 -26.26 -23.90 -3.31
C LYS A 323 -26.07 -22.56 -4.03
N SER A 324 -27.07 -21.71 -3.96
CA SER A 324 -26.90 -20.29 -4.26
C SER A 324 -26.00 -19.61 -3.21
N PRO A 325 -25.23 -18.58 -3.58
CA PRO A 325 -24.57 -17.69 -2.62
C PRO A 325 -25.59 -16.83 -1.86
N ASP A 326 -25.20 -16.31 -0.69
CA ASP A 326 -26.01 -15.30 0.01
C ASP A 326 -26.06 -14.01 -0.84
N PRO A 327 -27.23 -13.39 -1.05
CA PRO A 327 -27.36 -12.17 -1.85
C PRO A 327 -26.44 -11.00 -1.46
N THR A 328 -25.97 -10.93 -0.21
CA THR A 328 -25.07 -9.87 0.29
C THR A 328 -23.58 -10.17 0.07
N ARG A 329 -23.23 -11.38 -0.39
CA ARG A 329 -21.85 -11.84 -0.63
C ARG A 329 -21.45 -11.64 -2.10
N THR A 330 -21.64 -10.41 -2.57
CA THR A 330 -21.41 -9.94 -3.94
C THR A 330 -20.05 -9.27 -4.11
N MET A 331 -19.58 -9.22 -5.35
CA MET A 331 -18.50 -8.32 -5.77
C MET A 331 -18.85 -6.87 -5.40
N ASP A 332 -20.12 -6.49 -5.56
CA ASP A 332 -20.68 -5.15 -5.33
C ASP A 332 -20.57 -4.68 -3.87
N ASN A 333 -20.82 -5.58 -2.92
CA ASN A 333 -20.74 -5.28 -1.48
C ASN A 333 -19.35 -5.56 -0.88
N GLN A 334 -18.60 -6.52 -1.44
CA GLN A 334 -17.39 -7.04 -0.80
C GLN A 334 -16.06 -6.66 -1.47
N CYS A 335 -16.05 -6.16 -2.71
CA CYS A 335 -14.81 -6.09 -3.49
C CYS A 335 -14.67 -4.83 -4.35
N ILE A 336 -15.74 -4.40 -5.03
CA ILE A 336 -15.62 -3.45 -6.14
C ILE A 336 -15.20 -2.04 -5.70
N GLY A 337 -15.59 -1.58 -4.51
CA GLY A 337 -15.14 -0.30 -3.93
C GLY A 337 -13.64 -0.19 -3.66
N CYS A 338 -12.89 -1.29 -3.77
CA CYS A 338 -11.42 -1.32 -3.74
C CYS A 338 -10.78 -1.77 -5.07
N HIS A 339 -11.57 -2.07 -6.10
CA HIS A 339 -11.10 -2.63 -7.38
C HIS A 339 -11.53 -1.88 -8.63
N ALA A 340 -12.55 -1.02 -8.55
CA ALA A 340 -12.96 -0.09 -9.59
C ALA A 340 -13.20 1.30 -9.01
N THR A 341 -13.23 2.32 -9.86
CA THR A 341 -13.56 3.70 -9.46
C THR A 341 -15.07 3.83 -9.27
N MET A 342 -15.56 3.28 -8.18
CA MET A 342 -16.96 3.31 -7.80
C MET A 342 -17.38 4.72 -7.36
N VAL A 343 -18.60 5.13 -7.73
CA VAL A 343 -19.16 6.47 -7.44
C VAL A 343 -20.42 6.43 -6.58
N GLY A 344 -21.04 5.26 -6.43
CA GLY A 344 -22.17 4.99 -5.54
C GLY A 344 -22.54 3.51 -5.50
N LEU A 345 -23.46 3.12 -4.63
CA LEU A 345 -24.11 1.81 -4.59
C LEU A 345 -25.62 2.02 -4.71
N GLU A 346 -26.33 1.13 -5.40
CA GLU A 346 -27.79 1.06 -5.40
C GLU A 346 -28.30 -0.36 -5.15
N GLY A 347 -29.53 -0.45 -4.65
CA GLY A 347 -30.30 -1.69 -4.60
C GLY A 347 -30.24 -2.42 -3.26
N ASN A 348 -30.85 -3.60 -3.23
CA ASN A 348 -31.08 -4.38 -2.00
C ASN A 348 -31.18 -5.89 -2.29
N ARG A 349 -31.19 -6.72 -1.23
CA ARG A 349 -31.27 -8.19 -1.30
C ARG A 349 -32.46 -8.75 -2.12
N GLN A 350 -33.50 -7.95 -2.40
CA GLN A 350 -34.66 -8.36 -3.20
C GLN A 350 -34.49 -8.14 -4.72
N ILE A 351 -33.66 -7.17 -5.15
CA ILE A 351 -33.49 -6.81 -6.58
C ILE A 351 -32.05 -6.96 -7.10
N GLY A 352 -31.11 -7.18 -6.18
CA GLY A 352 -29.67 -7.14 -6.44
C GLY A 352 -29.02 -5.87 -5.92
N PHE A 353 -27.71 -5.90 -5.80
CA PHE A 353 -26.86 -4.77 -5.42
C PHE A 353 -25.99 -4.41 -6.62
N ARG A 354 -25.94 -3.13 -7.00
CA ARG A 354 -25.09 -2.65 -8.09
C ARG A 354 -24.23 -1.49 -7.65
N ALA A 355 -22.92 -1.65 -7.81
CA ALA A 355 -21.99 -0.53 -7.68
C ALA A 355 -22.00 0.28 -8.98
N LYS A 356 -22.27 1.58 -8.85
CA LYS A 356 -22.13 2.54 -9.94
C LYS A 356 -20.65 2.79 -10.15
N ILE A 357 -20.16 2.54 -11.35
CA ILE A 357 -18.76 2.71 -11.70
C ILE A 357 -18.60 4.07 -12.41
N LEU A 358 -17.36 4.43 -12.77
CA LEU A 358 -17.07 5.70 -13.40
C LEU A 358 -17.24 5.56 -14.93
N PRO A 359 -18.19 6.29 -15.55
CA PRO A 359 -18.46 6.17 -16.98
C PRO A 359 -17.36 6.81 -17.82
N ASP A 360 -17.03 6.18 -18.95
CA ASP A 360 -16.00 6.60 -19.89
C ASP A 360 -16.43 6.19 -21.32
N PRO A 361 -16.42 7.10 -22.33
CA PRO A 361 -16.84 6.77 -23.69
C PRO A 361 -16.02 5.64 -24.35
N ASP A 362 -14.77 5.44 -23.93
CA ASP A 362 -13.93 4.31 -24.38
C ASP A 362 -13.98 3.14 -23.37
N GLY A 363 -14.92 3.11 -22.43
CA GLY A 363 -15.10 2.05 -21.43
C GLY A 363 -15.28 0.66 -22.06
N GLN A 364 -15.03 -0.39 -21.28
CA GLN A 364 -14.98 -1.77 -21.83
C GLN A 364 -16.28 -2.58 -21.67
N PHE A 365 -17.14 -2.18 -20.73
CA PHE A 365 -18.31 -2.94 -20.26
C PHE A 365 -19.27 -1.96 -19.59
N ASP A 366 -20.57 -2.16 -19.72
CA ASP A 366 -21.59 -1.47 -18.95
C ASP A 366 -21.85 -2.30 -17.67
N TYR A 367 -21.30 -1.89 -16.52
CA TYR A 367 -21.32 -2.69 -15.29
C TYR A 367 -22.62 -2.49 -14.52
N ASP A 368 -23.01 -1.23 -14.32
CA ASP A 368 -24.25 -0.86 -13.62
C ASP A 368 -25.47 -0.78 -14.54
N ASN A 369 -25.32 -1.03 -15.84
CA ASN A 369 -26.39 -1.20 -16.82
C ASN A 369 -27.27 0.06 -16.95
N ASP A 370 -26.66 1.25 -16.96
CA ASP A 370 -27.33 2.53 -17.26
C ASP A 370 -27.39 2.86 -18.77
N GLY A 371 -26.65 2.10 -19.60
CA GLY A 371 -26.53 2.30 -21.05
C GLY A 371 -25.28 3.05 -21.49
N THR A 372 -24.40 3.44 -20.55
CA THR A 372 -23.06 3.96 -20.83
C THR A 372 -21.99 2.88 -20.62
N LEU A 373 -20.73 3.16 -20.99
CA LEU A 373 -19.63 2.20 -20.80
C LEU A 373 -18.78 2.64 -19.61
N ASP A 374 -18.38 1.68 -18.79
CA ASP A 374 -17.63 1.92 -17.57
C ASP A 374 -16.13 1.72 -17.72
N ASN A 375 -15.43 2.52 -16.93
CA ASN A 375 -14.04 2.32 -16.58
C ASN A 375 -13.93 1.39 -15.36
N LEU A 376 -13.95 0.07 -15.60
CA LEU A 376 -14.00 -1.00 -14.56
C LEU A 376 -12.83 -1.06 -13.56
N ASN A 377 -12.01 -0.02 -13.41
CA ASN A 377 -10.70 -0.11 -12.77
C ASN A 377 -10.41 1.12 -11.89
N ILE A 378 -9.34 1.07 -11.09
CA ILE A 378 -8.91 2.18 -10.22
C ILE A 378 -8.13 3.18 -11.08
N THR A 379 -8.74 4.31 -11.41
CA THR A 379 -8.18 5.26 -12.39
C THR A 379 -8.05 6.67 -11.83
N CYS A 380 -7.79 7.66 -12.70
CA CYS A 380 -7.37 9.00 -12.32
C CYS A 380 -8.22 9.61 -11.20
N GLU A 381 -9.55 9.58 -11.34
CA GLU A 381 -10.47 10.29 -10.45
C GLU A 381 -10.69 9.57 -9.11
N ALA A 382 -10.34 8.27 -8.99
CA ALA A 382 -10.26 7.59 -7.69
C ALA A 382 -9.25 8.24 -6.74
N CYS A 383 -8.19 8.85 -7.30
CA CYS A 383 -7.14 9.55 -6.57
C CYS A 383 -7.24 11.08 -6.66
N HIS A 384 -7.73 11.60 -7.79
CA HIS A 384 -7.77 13.03 -8.09
C HIS A 384 -9.14 13.69 -7.80
N GLY A 385 -10.19 12.90 -7.57
CA GLY A 385 -11.57 13.38 -7.43
C GLY A 385 -12.23 13.72 -8.78
N PRO A 386 -13.52 14.12 -8.76
CA PRO A 386 -14.28 14.52 -9.95
C PRO A 386 -13.60 15.63 -10.77
N GLY A 387 -13.41 15.40 -12.06
CA GLY A 387 -12.58 16.22 -12.94
C GLY A 387 -13.29 17.31 -13.74
N SER A 388 -14.63 17.42 -13.71
CA SER A 388 -15.36 18.29 -14.66
C SER A 388 -14.99 19.77 -14.60
N GLU A 389 -14.79 20.32 -13.41
CA GLU A 389 -14.42 21.74 -13.24
C GLU A 389 -13.00 22.00 -13.77
N HIS A 390 -12.05 21.15 -13.40
CA HIS A 390 -10.68 21.14 -13.89
C HIS A 390 -10.62 21.01 -15.42
N ALA A 391 -11.38 20.06 -15.98
CA ALA A 391 -11.47 19.80 -17.40
C ALA A 391 -12.15 20.91 -18.22
N ALA A 392 -12.78 21.89 -17.56
CA ALA A 392 -13.38 23.08 -18.18
C ALA A 392 -12.56 24.36 -17.96
N GLN A 393 -11.86 24.49 -16.83
CA GLN A 393 -11.19 25.73 -16.41
C GLN A 393 -9.64 25.68 -16.47
N GLY A 394 -9.04 24.49 -16.51
CA GLY A 394 -7.59 24.31 -16.47
C GLY A 394 -7.04 24.21 -15.05
N ARG A 395 -6.00 24.99 -14.72
CA ARG A 395 -5.27 24.85 -13.44
C ARG A 395 -6.17 25.17 -12.24
N GLY A 396 -6.39 24.16 -11.39
CA GLY A 396 -7.20 24.25 -10.18
C GLY A 396 -8.31 23.19 -10.16
N HIS A 397 -9.19 23.27 -9.17
CA HIS A 397 -10.41 22.46 -9.01
C HIS A 397 -10.18 20.94 -9.09
N ILE A 398 -8.99 20.47 -8.72
CA ILE A 398 -8.62 19.05 -8.73
C ILE A 398 -7.66 18.76 -7.57
N VAL A 399 -7.72 17.52 -7.05
CA VAL A 399 -6.77 17.09 -6.03
C VAL A 399 -5.38 16.90 -6.65
N ASN A 400 -4.36 17.41 -5.97
CA ASN A 400 -2.95 17.14 -6.23
C ASN A 400 -2.35 16.41 -5.01
N PRO A 401 -2.25 15.06 -5.04
CA PRO A 401 -1.73 14.27 -3.92
C PRO A 401 -0.36 14.71 -3.40
N LYS A 402 0.49 15.29 -4.26
CA LYS A 402 1.79 15.85 -3.91
C LYS A 402 1.69 16.94 -2.83
N ASN A 403 0.66 17.78 -2.88
CA ASN A 403 0.49 18.94 -2.01
C ASN A 403 -0.42 18.67 -0.79
N LEU A 404 -1.01 17.48 -0.68
CA LEU A 404 -1.74 17.05 0.52
C LEU A 404 -0.81 16.85 1.73
N GLY A 405 -1.35 17.02 2.94
CA GLY A 405 -0.68 16.63 4.19
C GLY A 405 -0.16 15.19 4.17
N PRO A 406 0.94 14.88 4.90
CA PRO A 406 1.61 13.58 4.85
C PRO A 406 0.64 12.41 5.13
N ALA A 407 -0.22 12.53 6.14
CA ALA A 407 -1.11 11.45 6.54
C ALA A 407 -2.23 11.21 5.51
N ALA A 408 -2.91 12.27 5.07
CA ALA A 408 -3.91 12.18 4.01
C ALA A 408 -3.31 11.63 2.69
N SER A 409 -2.10 12.07 2.33
CA SER A 409 -1.40 11.58 1.12
C SER A 409 -0.97 10.10 1.19
N THR A 410 -0.93 9.52 2.38
CA THR A 410 -0.61 8.10 2.63
C THR A 410 -1.90 7.27 2.70
N LEU A 411 -2.91 7.81 3.38
CA LEU A 411 -4.26 7.22 3.45
C LEU A 411 -4.96 7.20 2.09
N LEU A 412 -4.55 8.03 1.13
CA LEU A 412 -4.99 7.94 -0.26
C LEU A 412 -4.85 6.51 -0.83
N CYS A 413 -3.71 5.85 -0.58
CA CYS A 413 -3.49 4.44 -0.90
C CYS A 413 -4.14 3.51 0.13
N GLY A 414 -4.14 3.92 1.40
CA GLY A 414 -4.89 3.32 2.51
C GLY A 414 -6.41 3.43 2.42
N ARG A 415 -6.99 3.79 1.27
CA ARG A 415 -8.42 3.59 0.96
C ARG A 415 -8.68 2.19 0.36
N CYS A 416 -7.63 1.48 -0.06
CA CYS A 416 -7.74 0.11 -0.59
C CYS A 416 -6.66 -0.84 -0.02
N HIS A 417 -5.45 -0.34 0.26
CA HIS A 417 -4.34 -1.15 0.77
C HIS A 417 -4.34 -1.33 2.31
N LEU A 418 -5.50 -1.69 2.87
CA LEU A 418 -5.68 -1.93 4.31
C LEU A 418 -6.78 -2.97 4.60
N ARG A 419 -6.67 -3.67 5.73
CA ARG A 419 -7.66 -4.64 6.22
C ARG A 419 -8.51 -4.06 7.34
N GLY A 420 -9.82 -4.22 7.16
CA GLY A 420 -10.85 -3.93 8.14
C GLY A 420 -12.21 -4.30 7.57
N GLN A 421 -13.26 -3.77 8.17
CA GLN A 421 -14.64 -3.86 7.68
C GLN A 421 -15.18 -2.44 7.46
N GLY A 422 -15.91 -2.22 6.37
CA GLY A 422 -16.58 -0.95 6.11
C GLY A 422 -17.59 -0.62 7.20
N VAL A 423 -17.79 0.68 7.47
CA VAL A 423 -18.81 1.13 8.42
C VAL A 423 -20.19 1.20 7.74
N GLY A 424 -20.22 1.41 6.42
CA GLY A 424 -21.45 1.45 5.64
C GLY A 424 -22.10 0.07 5.51
N LEU A 425 -23.41 0.05 5.77
CA LEU A 425 -24.25 -1.16 5.77
C LEU A 425 -25.08 -1.26 4.49
N VAL A 426 -25.34 -2.49 4.07
CA VAL A 426 -26.01 -2.84 2.82
C VAL A 426 -26.93 -4.03 3.12
N ASP A 427 -28.23 -3.79 3.26
CA ASP A 427 -29.21 -4.74 3.80
C ASP A 427 -28.74 -5.34 5.16
N GLU A 428 -28.45 -4.42 6.10
CA GLU A 428 -27.82 -4.64 7.42
C GLU A 428 -26.41 -5.27 7.43
N VAL A 429 -25.91 -5.78 6.29
CA VAL A 429 -24.57 -6.39 6.18
C VAL A 429 -23.50 -5.31 5.91
N PRO A 430 -22.42 -5.22 6.71
CA PRO A 430 -21.37 -4.24 6.43
C PRO A 430 -20.58 -4.57 5.15
N THR A 431 -20.30 -3.54 4.37
CA THR A 431 -19.37 -3.55 3.23
C THR A 431 -17.97 -4.05 3.64
N MET A 432 -17.22 -4.63 2.69
CA MET A 432 -15.81 -5.06 2.95
C MET A 432 -14.75 -4.11 2.37
N TYR A 433 -15.16 -2.92 1.94
CA TYR A 433 -14.31 -1.79 1.57
C TYR A 433 -14.66 -0.57 2.45
N PRO A 434 -13.78 0.44 2.59
CA PRO A 434 -14.11 1.63 3.37
C PRO A 434 -15.35 2.36 2.81
N SER A 435 -16.39 2.49 3.62
CA SER A 435 -17.63 3.20 3.29
C SER A 435 -18.38 3.63 4.54
N SER A 436 -19.34 4.55 4.43
CA SER A 436 -20.25 4.97 5.50
C SER A 436 -21.68 5.18 4.97
N GLY A 437 -22.70 5.17 5.83
CA GLY A 437 -24.12 5.27 5.43
C GLY A 437 -24.82 3.92 5.36
N THR A 438 -26.04 3.88 4.82
CA THR A 438 -26.86 2.67 4.69
C THR A 438 -27.52 2.57 3.33
N ASP A 439 -27.47 1.40 2.70
CA ASP A 439 -28.15 1.06 1.45
C ASP A 439 -27.83 2.07 0.32
N ASP A 440 -28.83 2.64 -0.35
CA ASP A 440 -28.66 3.66 -1.40
C ASP A 440 -27.98 4.97 -0.91
N SER A 441 -27.70 5.10 0.39
CA SER A 441 -26.93 6.21 0.98
C SER A 441 -25.46 5.88 1.29
N VAL A 442 -24.97 4.70 0.90
CA VAL A 442 -23.56 4.30 1.06
C VAL A 442 -22.62 5.24 0.30
N ARG A 443 -21.62 5.76 1.02
CA ARG A 443 -20.63 6.75 0.56
C ARG A 443 -19.22 6.23 0.76
N LEU A 444 -18.41 6.35 -0.28
CA LEU A 444 -16.97 6.09 -0.19
C LEU A 444 -16.23 7.27 0.45
N PRO A 445 -15.08 7.05 1.10
CA PRO A 445 -14.26 8.13 1.63
C PRO A 445 -13.71 8.99 0.49
N PRO A 446 -13.77 10.33 0.58
CA PRO A 446 -13.16 11.20 -0.41
C PRO A 446 -11.63 11.00 -0.45
N PRO A 447 -10.92 11.33 -1.55
CA PRO A 447 -9.46 11.15 -1.69
C PRO A 447 -8.60 11.98 -0.71
N LEU A 448 -9.23 12.69 0.22
CA LEU A 448 -8.71 13.82 0.99
C LEU A 448 -8.88 13.65 2.50
N ILE A 449 -9.58 12.59 2.89
CA ILE A 449 -9.95 12.32 4.28
C ILE A 449 -8.69 12.17 5.14
N ARG A 450 -8.73 12.69 6.36
CA ARG A 450 -7.66 12.51 7.35
C ARG A 450 -7.87 11.19 8.09
N PRO A 451 -6.82 10.49 8.56
CA PRO A 451 -6.99 9.24 9.32
C PRO A 451 -7.98 9.33 10.49
N ALA A 452 -7.98 10.40 11.27
CA ALA A 452 -8.96 10.59 12.35
C ALA A 452 -10.40 10.49 11.82
N GLU A 453 -10.71 11.22 10.75
CA GLU A 453 -12.02 11.28 10.11
C GLU A 453 -12.43 9.95 9.47
N PHE A 454 -11.49 9.29 8.80
CA PHE A 454 -11.67 7.96 8.19
C PHE A 454 -11.96 6.86 9.23
N PHE A 455 -11.39 6.96 10.42
CA PHE A 455 -11.55 6.01 11.52
C PHE A 455 -12.55 6.48 12.59
N GLY A 456 -13.34 7.54 12.35
CA GLY A 456 -14.37 8.01 13.28
C GLY A 456 -13.83 8.55 14.62
N ARG A 457 -12.66 9.18 14.60
CA ARG A 457 -11.90 9.69 15.75
C ARG A 457 -11.70 11.21 15.73
N VAL A 458 -11.26 11.76 16.86
CA VAL A 458 -10.92 13.17 17.00
C VAL A 458 -9.49 13.45 16.51
N ASN A 459 -8.56 12.54 16.79
CA ASN A 459 -7.14 12.66 16.51
C ASN A 459 -6.57 11.30 16.03
N GLY A 460 -5.27 11.24 15.70
CA GLY A 460 -4.59 10.00 15.31
C GLY A 460 -3.98 9.18 16.44
N GLU A 461 -4.00 9.65 17.68
CA GLU A 461 -3.58 8.91 18.87
C GLU A 461 -4.67 7.91 19.32
N ASP A 462 -5.96 8.21 19.07
CA ASP A 462 -7.13 7.32 19.27
C ASP A 462 -7.14 6.06 18.37
N ILE A 463 -6.09 5.86 17.58
CA ILE A 463 -5.89 4.84 16.54
C ILE A 463 -4.50 4.19 16.75
N LEU A 464 -4.18 3.88 18.02
CA LEU A 464 -2.83 3.45 18.44
C LEU A 464 -2.25 2.33 17.56
N PRO A 465 -0.93 2.37 17.28
CA PRO A 465 -0.37 1.97 15.99
C PRO A 465 -0.62 0.54 15.51
N ASP A 466 -0.77 -0.44 16.40
CA ASP A 466 -1.08 -1.83 15.99
C ASP A 466 -2.55 -2.02 15.55
N PHE A 467 -3.38 -0.97 15.61
CA PHE A 467 -4.83 -0.99 15.39
C PHE A 467 -5.56 -1.89 16.40
N GLY A 468 -6.76 -1.49 16.80
CA GLY A 468 -7.56 -2.21 17.78
C GLY A 468 -9.04 -1.90 17.63
N ILE A 469 -9.90 -2.54 18.45
CA ILE A 469 -11.36 -2.37 18.39
C ILE A 469 -11.76 -0.88 18.46
N ILE A 470 -12.17 -0.32 17.32
CA ILE A 470 -12.73 1.03 17.21
C ILE A 470 -14.24 0.93 17.41
N ALA A 471 -14.70 1.29 18.61
CA ALA A 471 -16.12 1.30 18.97
C ALA A 471 -16.96 2.41 18.28
N ALA A 472 -16.42 3.12 17.29
CA ALA A 472 -17.07 4.26 16.64
C ALA A 472 -17.51 3.93 15.21
N GLN A 473 -18.81 3.67 15.02
CA GLN A 473 -19.45 3.46 13.71
C GLN A 473 -19.75 4.79 12.98
N THR A 474 -18.84 5.77 13.07
CA THR A 474 -19.00 7.11 12.47
C THR A 474 -17.93 7.46 11.43
N GLY A 475 -16.92 6.60 11.27
CA GLY A 475 -15.93 6.69 10.19
C GLY A 475 -16.37 5.94 8.93
N PHE A 476 -15.37 5.54 8.13
CA PHE A 476 -15.54 4.74 6.92
C PHE A 476 -15.00 3.31 7.06
N LEU A 477 -14.12 3.03 8.04
CA LEU A 477 -13.61 1.69 8.29
C LEU A 477 -13.45 1.40 9.78
N SER A 478 -13.91 0.22 10.22
CA SER A 478 -13.45 -0.43 11.44
C SER A 478 -12.19 -1.24 11.12
N PRO A 479 -11.00 -0.87 11.61
CA PRO A 479 -9.76 -1.56 11.27
C PRO A 479 -9.65 -2.92 11.96
N MET A 480 -8.92 -3.83 11.33
CA MET A 480 -8.50 -5.10 11.95
C MET A 480 -7.55 -4.85 13.13
N ASP A 481 -7.74 -5.60 14.23
CA ASP A 481 -6.94 -5.53 15.46
C ASP A 481 -5.73 -6.49 15.37
N PHE A 482 -4.50 -5.99 15.17
CA PHE A 482 -3.31 -6.86 15.08
C PHE A 482 -2.91 -7.48 16.44
N ALA A 483 -3.48 -7.05 17.57
CA ALA A 483 -3.19 -7.64 18.88
C ALA A 483 -4.11 -8.84 19.18
N ALA A 484 -5.33 -8.85 18.66
CA ALA A 484 -6.31 -9.92 18.79
C ALA A 484 -6.24 -10.96 17.66
N ASP A 485 -6.13 -10.53 16.41
CA ASP A 485 -6.27 -11.37 15.21
C ASP A 485 -5.00 -12.21 14.91
N ASP A 486 -5.13 -13.54 14.83
CA ASP A 486 -4.05 -14.48 14.48
C ASP A 486 -4.17 -15.12 13.08
N GLU A 487 -5.26 -14.90 12.36
CA GLU A 487 -5.36 -15.23 10.93
C GLU A 487 -4.55 -14.23 10.10
N HIS A 488 -4.69 -12.95 10.42
CA HIS A 488 -4.24 -11.83 9.60
C HIS A 488 -2.99 -11.12 10.15
N ALA A 489 -2.59 -11.38 11.39
CA ALA A 489 -1.34 -10.92 11.97
C ALA A 489 -0.55 -12.07 12.62
N TRP A 490 0.78 -11.95 12.63
CA TRP A 490 1.66 -12.93 13.29
C TRP A 490 1.65 -12.82 14.82
N ARG A 491 1.13 -11.71 15.37
CA ARG A 491 1.09 -11.38 16.80
C ARG A 491 2.47 -11.49 17.47
N ASP A 492 3.53 -11.28 16.69
CA ASP A 492 4.92 -11.59 17.01
C ASP A 492 5.60 -10.57 17.93
N ARG A 493 4.96 -9.41 18.18
CA ARG A 493 5.41 -8.42 19.17
C ARG A 493 5.52 -9.01 20.59
N ARG A 494 4.73 -10.04 20.91
CA ARG A 494 4.81 -10.78 22.19
C ARG A 494 6.07 -11.66 22.33
N PHE A 495 6.78 -11.90 21.23
CA PHE A 495 8.04 -12.65 21.16
C PHE A 495 9.24 -11.74 20.82
N GLY A 496 9.10 -10.42 21.06
CA GLY A 496 10.20 -9.45 20.93
C GLY A 496 10.33 -8.75 19.58
N SER A 497 9.48 -9.03 18.59
CA SER A 497 9.36 -8.15 17.43
C SER A 497 8.90 -6.75 17.85
N ARG A 498 9.25 -5.75 17.04
CA ARG A 498 8.87 -4.36 17.30
C ARG A 498 7.39 -4.07 17.05
N HIS A 499 6.80 -4.78 16.10
CA HIS A 499 5.44 -4.62 15.59
C HIS A 499 4.81 -6.01 15.35
N ASN A 500 3.49 -6.10 15.34
CA ASN A 500 2.80 -7.32 14.91
C ASN A 500 2.72 -7.35 13.38
N HIS A 501 3.52 -8.17 12.71
CA HIS A 501 3.64 -8.16 11.26
C HIS A 501 2.41 -8.73 10.55
N SER A 502 2.13 -8.23 9.34
CA SER A 502 1.07 -8.71 8.47
C SER A 502 1.27 -10.14 7.98
N ARG A 503 0.18 -10.91 8.00
CA ARG A 503 0.10 -12.33 7.59
C ARG A 503 -0.75 -12.53 6.33
N TRP A 504 -1.50 -11.53 5.89
CA TRP A 504 -2.44 -11.58 4.75
C TRP A 504 -2.17 -10.46 3.74
N PHE A 505 -2.90 -10.45 2.63
CA PHE A 505 -2.83 -9.38 1.63
C PHE A 505 -3.48 -8.07 2.10
N TYR A 506 -3.18 -6.98 1.39
CA TYR A 506 -3.75 -5.64 1.54
C TYR A 506 -3.70 -5.12 2.99
N GLN A 507 -2.52 -5.18 3.60
CA GLN A 507 -2.26 -4.59 4.93
C GLN A 507 -1.13 -3.53 4.86
N ASP A 508 -0.75 -3.12 3.65
CA ASP A 508 0.45 -2.31 3.38
C ASP A 508 0.42 -0.95 4.09
N TYR A 509 -0.74 -0.29 4.14
CA TYR A 509 -0.93 0.95 4.90
C TYR A 509 -0.71 0.75 6.41
N GLN A 510 -1.26 -0.33 6.96
CA GLN A 510 -1.22 -0.62 8.40
C GLN A 510 0.19 -1.00 8.87
N ASP A 511 0.92 -1.75 8.04
CA ASP A 511 2.36 -1.95 8.21
C ASP A 511 3.15 -0.64 8.10
N PHE A 512 2.86 0.17 7.08
CA PHE A 512 3.65 1.36 6.77
C PHE A 512 3.53 2.47 7.81
N VAL A 513 2.33 2.79 8.32
CA VAL A 513 2.16 3.89 9.31
C VAL A 513 2.79 3.58 10.67
N ARG A 514 3.13 2.32 10.94
CA ARG A 514 3.91 1.89 12.11
C ARG A 514 5.42 2.10 11.95
N SER A 515 5.90 2.18 10.70
CA SER A 515 7.33 2.24 10.36
C SER A 515 8.01 3.56 10.79
N ARG A 516 9.35 3.54 10.87
CA ARG A 516 10.15 4.77 10.98
C ARG A 516 10.19 5.61 9.70
N MET A 517 9.80 5.05 8.55
CA MET A 517 9.75 5.82 7.29
C MET A 517 8.62 6.83 7.33
N TYR A 518 7.43 6.38 7.77
CA TYR A 518 6.27 7.26 7.94
C TYR A 518 6.51 8.37 8.99
N LYS A 519 7.14 8.04 10.13
CA LYS A 519 7.29 8.95 11.27
C LYS A 519 8.74 9.07 11.79
N ASN A 520 9.41 10.14 11.39
CA ASN A 520 10.75 10.54 11.83
C ASN A 520 10.96 12.07 11.74
N SER A 521 12.15 12.55 12.14
CA SER A 521 12.52 13.97 12.27
C SER A 521 13.24 14.58 11.04
N PHE A 522 13.09 13.98 9.86
CA PHE A 522 13.75 14.41 8.61
C PHE A 522 12.76 14.48 7.43
N ARG A 523 12.00 13.40 7.19
CA ARG A 523 11.02 13.29 6.10
C ARG A 523 9.89 12.35 6.53
N LEU A 524 8.65 12.80 6.40
CA LEU A 524 7.47 11.95 6.55
C LEU A 524 7.25 11.27 5.20
N VAL A 525 7.84 10.10 5.03
CA VAL A 525 7.79 9.33 3.78
C VAL A 525 6.36 8.85 3.57
N ASN A 526 5.90 8.87 2.32
CA ASN A 526 4.60 8.31 1.94
C ASN A 526 4.74 7.23 0.86
N CYS A 527 3.63 6.61 0.46
CA CYS A 527 3.63 5.52 -0.52
C CYS A 527 4.29 5.91 -1.86
N PHE A 528 4.04 7.12 -2.37
CA PHE A 528 4.54 7.58 -3.67
C PHE A 528 5.93 8.23 -3.65
N ASP A 529 6.59 8.31 -2.49
CA ASP A 529 8.04 8.49 -2.42
C ASP A 529 8.77 7.22 -2.89
N CYS A 530 8.13 6.05 -2.80
CA CYS A 530 8.65 4.76 -3.28
C CYS A 530 7.98 4.27 -4.58
N HIS A 531 6.67 4.53 -4.75
CA HIS A 531 5.87 4.10 -5.89
C HIS A 531 5.48 5.24 -6.84
N ASP A 532 5.13 4.92 -8.08
CA ASP A 532 4.65 5.86 -9.09
C ASP A 532 3.43 5.28 -9.82
N PRO A 533 2.19 5.66 -9.45
CA PRO A 533 0.98 5.13 -10.07
C PRO A 533 0.80 5.58 -11.54
N HIS A 534 1.57 6.56 -12.01
CA HIS A 534 1.54 7.01 -13.41
C HIS A 534 2.59 6.33 -14.29
N ARG A 535 3.49 5.54 -13.70
CA ARG A 535 4.64 5.00 -14.41
C ARG A 535 4.31 3.73 -15.17
N ASN A 536 4.62 3.76 -16.46
CA ASN A 536 4.82 2.52 -17.18
C ASN A 536 6.09 1.85 -16.63
N ASP A 537 5.93 0.74 -15.91
CA ASP A 537 7.07 -0.05 -15.41
C ASP A 537 8.00 -0.45 -16.58
N THR A 538 9.25 -0.77 -16.30
CA THR A 538 10.16 -1.37 -17.30
C THR A 538 10.50 -2.80 -16.92
N ALA A 539 11.18 -3.54 -17.80
CA ALA A 539 11.59 -4.92 -17.53
C ALA A 539 12.47 -5.10 -16.27
N ALA A 540 13.01 -4.02 -15.70
CA ALA A 540 13.77 -3.99 -14.44
C ALA A 540 12.94 -3.60 -13.20
N ASN A 541 11.71 -3.08 -13.37
CA ASN A 541 10.76 -2.72 -12.29
C ASN A 541 9.48 -3.59 -12.40
N LYS A 542 9.61 -4.92 -12.53
CA LYS A 542 8.51 -5.81 -12.96
C LYS A 542 7.26 -5.76 -12.06
N GLY A 543 6.26 -4.94 -12.44
CA GLY A 543 4.87 -5.04 -11.98
C GLY A 543 4.57 -4.51 -10.59
N HIS A 544 5.35 -3.53 -10.12
CA HIS A 544 5.21 -2.97 -8.77
C HIS A 544 5.17 -1.43 -8.75
N GLN A 545 5.12 -0.78 -9.91
CA GLN A 545 4.98 0.67 -10.05
C GLN A 545 6.03 1.41 -9.20
N LEU A 546 7.31 1.08 -9.34
CA LEU A 546 8.37 1.61 -8.48
C LEU A 546 9.05 2.85 -9.09
N GLN A 547 9.30 3.87 -8.27
CA GLN A 547 10.02 5.10 -8.66
C GLN A 547 11.42 4.81 -9.21
N ARG A 548 12.11 3.79 -8.65
CA ARG A 548 13.48 3.40 -9.00
C ARG A 548 13.66 1.89 -8.80
N ARG A 549 14.74 1.31 -9.32
CA ARG A 549 15.07 -0.10 -9.07
C ARG A 549 15.32 -0.34 -7.58
N VAL A 550 14.88 -1.50 -7.10
CA VAL A 550 15.21 -2.05 -5.77
C VAL A 550 16.24 -3.18 -5.86
N THR A 551 16.53 -3.68 -7.07
CA THR A 551 17.45 -4.81 -7.29
C THR A 551 18.94 -4.41 -7.21
N ASP A 552 19.22 -3.12 -7.17
CA ASP A 552 20.52 -2.46 -7.04
C ASP A 552 20.58 -1.50 -5.83
N ASN A 553 19.56 -1.54 -4.95
CA ASN A 553 19.32 -0.62 -3.83
C ASN A 553 19.13 0.87 -4.19
N VAL A 554 19.04 1.27 -5.46
CA VAL A 554 18.99 2.69 -5.87
C VAL A 554 17.78 3.44 -5.27
N LEU A 555 16.62 2.78 -5.16
CA LEU A 555 15.45 3.38 -4.51
C LEU A 555 15.73 3.77 -3.04
N CYS A 556 16.31 2.85 -2.26
CA CYS A 556 16.63 3.07 -0.86
C CYS A 556 17.75 4.09 -0.70
N LEU A 557 18.84 3.94 -1.47
CA LEU A 557 20.01 4.82 -1.39
C LEU A 557 19.72 6.25 -1.83
N SER A 558 18.64 6.52 -2.59
CA SER A 558 18.23 7.89 -2.94
C SER A 558 17.97 8.78 -1.70
N CYS A 559 17.56 8.18 -0.58
CA CYS A 559 17.48 8.84 0.73
C CYS A 559 18.55 8.35 1.72
N HIS A 560 18.98 7.09 1.63
CA HIS A 560 19.97 6.48 2.53
C HIS A 560 21.42 6.65 2.03
N ASN A 561 21.87 7.89 1.84
CA ASN A 561 23.25 8.23 1.46
C ASN A 561 23.78 9.44 2.26
N GLY A 562 25.11 9.53 2.42
CA GLY A 562 25.81 10.69 2.98
C GLY A 562 25.65 10.92 4.49
N GLU A 563 26.15 12.07 4.95
CA GLU A 563 26.35 12.35 6.39
C GLU A 563 25.05 12.39 7.20
N TYR A 564 23.94 12.81 6.60
CA TYR A 564 22.64 12.92 7.28
C TYR A 564 22.10 11.56 7.77
N VAL A 565 22.64 10.45 7.26
CA VAL A 565 22.17 9.07 7.53
C VAL A 565 23.08 8.39 8.57
N ARG A 566 23.40 9.10 9.65
CA ARG A 566 24.26 8.61 10.75
C ARG A 566 23.82 7.27 11.37
N LEU A 567 22.52 6.95 11.30
CA LEU A 567 21.95 5.68 11.79
C LEU A 567 22.08 4.51 10.78
N GLY A 568 22.41 4.78 9.51
CA GLY A 568 22.54 3.77 8.45
C GLY A 568 23.97 3.39 8.10
N GLY A 569 24.95 4.28 8.31
CA GLY A 569 26.37 3.99 8.06
C GLY A 569 26.83 4.09 6.59
N PHE A 570 25.96 4.58 5.70
CA PHE A 570 26.20 4.81 4.26
C PHE A 570 26.92 6.14 3.97
N LEU A 571 27.90 6.49 4.81
CA LEU A 571 28.55 7.80 4.82
C LEU A 571 29.37 8.10 3.55
N ASN A 572 29.88 7.06 2.88
CA ASN A 572 30.71 7.22 1.67
C ASN A 572 29.88 7.18 0.38
N VAL A 573 28.63 6.71 0.44
CA VAL A 573 27.69 6.77 -0.67
C VAL A 573 27.24 8.22 -0.84
N THR A 574 27.41 8.80 -2.03
CA THR A 574 27.01 10.17 -2.35
C THR A 574 25.79 10.20 -3.28
N PRO A 575 25.02 11.31 -3.36
CA PRO A 575 23.92 11.43 -4.32
C PRO A 575 24.34 11.18 -5.78
N ALA A 576 25.54 11.66 -6.15
CA ALA A 576 26.12 11.46 -7.48
C ALA A 576 26.42 9.97 -7.78
N MET A 577 26.92 9.22 -6.79
CA MET A 577 27.11 7.77 -6.92
C MET A 577 25.79 7.02 -7.12
N VAL A 578 24.73 7.42 -6.42
CA VAL A 578 23.39 6.83 -6.59
C VAL A 578 22.81 7.15 -7.97
N GLN A 579 22.98 8.38 -8.46
CA GLN A 579 22.56 8.78 -9.81
C GLN A 579 23.32 8.00 -10.90
N GLN A 580 24.63 7.81 -10.74
CA GLN A 580 25.42 6.97 -11.65
C GLN A 580 24.98 5.50 -11.63
N LEU A 581 24.63 4.96 -10.46
CA LEU A 581 24.13 3.59 -10.35
C LEU A 581 22.74 3.43 -10.99
N GLU A 582 21.85 4.41 -10.83
CA GLU A 582 20.56 4.48 -11.53
C GLU A 582 20.76 4.41 -13.06
N GLN A 583 21.70 5.21 -13.57
CA GLN A 583 22.13 5.25 -14.97
C GLN A 583 22.91 4.01 -15.46
N GLY A 584 23.21 3.04 -14.58
CA GLY A 584 23.86 1.78 -14.94
C GLY A 584 25.39 1.86 -15.12
N THR A 585 26.06 2.72 -14.34
CA THR A 585 27.52 2.95 -14.41
C THR A 585 28.36 1.66 -14.40
N GLN A 586 29.50 1.72 -15.09
CA GLN A 586 30.54 0.68 -15.08
C GLN A 586 31.74 1.05 -14.19
N ASP A 587 31.72 2.20 -13.51
CA ASP A 587 32.79 2.63 -12.61
C ASP A 587 32.92 1.69 -11.41
N GLU A 588 34.02 0.92 -11.37
CA GLU A 588 34.33 -0.02 -10.29
C GLU A 588 34.52 0.68 -8.94
N THR A 589 34.93 1.96 -8.92
CA THR A 589 35.07 2.77 -7.70
C THR A 589 33.70 2.99 -7.07
N VAL A 590 32.72 3.44 -7.85
CA VAL A 590 31.34 3.69 -7.40
C VAL A 590 30.69 2.40 -6.91
N LEU A 591 30.81 1.32 -7.70
CA LEU A 591 30.26 0.01 -7.37
C LEU A 591 30.90 -0.56 -6.10
N THR A 592 32.22 -0.44 -5.94
CA THR A 592 32.97 -0.94 -4.78
C THR A 592 32.66 -0.12 -3.52
N THR A 593 32.58 1.21 -3.59
CA THR A 593 32.22 2.06 -2.43
C THR A 593 30.80 1.75 -1.95
N ILE A 594 29.83 1.63 -2.86
CA ILE A 594 28.46 1.24 -2.50
C ILE A 594 28.43 -0.16 -1.87
N ALA A 595 29.14 -1.14 -2.46
CA ALA A 595 29.20 -2.50 -1.91
C ALA A 595 29.87 -2.57 -0.53
N ALA A 596 30.93 -1.80 -0.31
CA ALA A 596 31.63 -1.74 0.98
C ALA A 596 30.76 -1.11 2.08
N ASP A 597 30.01 -0.05 1.78
CA ASP A 597 29.08 0.57 2.73
C ASP A 597 27.88 -0.36 3.04
N VAL A 598 27.31 -1.03 2.03
CA VAL A 598 26.26 -2.05 2.19
C VAL A 598 26.73 -3.22 3.06
N LEU A 599 27.91 -3.79 2.78
CA LEU A 599 28.41 -4.94 3.55
C LEU A 599 28.86 -4.54 4.97
N ARG A 600 29.33 -3.30 5.18
CA ARG A 600 29.54 -2.75 6.53
C ARG A 600 28.23 -2.65 7.30
N HIS A 601 27.16 -2.17 6.68
CA HIS A 601 25.83 -2.11 7.30
C HIS A 601 25.36 -3.51 7.71
N LEU A 602 25.43 -4.50 6.82
CA LEU A 602 25.07 -5.89 7.13
C LEU A 602 25.91 -6.46 8.29
N LYS A 603 27.23 -6.24 8.30
CA LYS A 603 28.10 -6.70 9.39
C LYS A 603 27.71 -6.10 10.74
N ILE A 604 27.39 -4.81 10.79
CA ILE A 604 26.95 -4.14 12.02
C ILE A 604 25.58 -4.68 12.46
N LYS A 605 24.59 -4.76 11.56
CA LYS A 605 23.23 -5.21 11.93
C LYS A 605 23.14 -6.68 12.30
N THR A 606 23.94 -7.55 11.69
CA THR A 606 24.03 -8.96 12.11
C THR A 606 24.61 -9.10 13.52
N PHE A 607 25.66 -8.33 13.84
CA PHE A 607 26.19 -8.28 15.21
C PHE A 607 25.17 -7.73 16.23
N GLU A 608 24.43 -6.67 15.90
CA GLU A 608 23.34 -6.15 16.74
C GLU A 608 22.22 -7.17 16.98
N LEU A 609 21.84 -7.97 15.96
CA LEU A 609 20.66 -8.86 16.01
C LEU A 609 20.93 -10.24 16.58
N VAL A 610 22.12 -10.83 16.35
CA VAL A 610 22.44 -12.21 16.75
C VAL A 610 23.80 -12.35 17.45
N GLY A 611 24.46 -11.24 17.82
CA GLY A 611 25.75 -11.25 18.53
C GLY A 611 26.95 -11.69 17.68
N ALA A 612 26.74 -12.03 16.41
CA ALA A 612 27.76 -12.50 15.48
C ALA A 612 27.79 -11.64 14.20
N SER A 613 28.98 -11.21 13.80
CA SER A 613 29.20 -10.53 12.52
C SER A 613 29.21 -11.54 11.38
N MET A 614 28.35 -11.39 10.37
CA MET A 614 28.54 -12.12 9.10
C MET A 614 29.85 -11.68 8.42
N ASN A 615 30.77 -12.63 8.18
CA ASN A 615 32.06 -12.36 7.55
C ASN A 615 31.97 -12.42 6.01
N LEU A 616 31.21 -11.49 5.43
CA LEU A 616 30.88 -11.51 4.00
C LEU A 616 32.02 -10.95 3.13
N PRO A 617 32.50 -11.68 2.10
CA PRO A 617 33.49 -11.15 1.17
C PRO A 617 32.88 -10.05 0.29
N LEU A 618 33.68 -9.05 -0.08
CA LEU A 618 33.24 -7.86 -0.84
C LEU A 618 32.48 -8.17 -2.15
N LYS A 619 32.75 -9.33 -2.78
CA LYS A 619 32.10 -9.78 -4.02
C LYS A 619 30.67 -10.33 -3.82
N LEU A 620 30.20 -10.51 -2.59
CA LEU A 620 28.92 -11.17 -2.31
C LEU A 620 27.69 -10.28 -2.55
N TYR A 621 27.83 -8.96 -2.38
CA TYR A 621 26.86 -8.00 -2.92
C TYR A 621 27.41 -7.37 -4.20
N ASN A 622 26.64 -7.43 -5.26
CA ASN A 622 26.91 -6.73 -6.51
C ASN A 622 25.59 -6.12 -7.02
N PRO A 623 25.49 -4.79 -7.19
CA PRO A 623 24.28 -4.14 -7.66
C PRO A 623 23.72 -4.67 -8.99
N LYS A 624 24.57 -5.30 -9.83
CA LYS A 624 24.20 -5.82 -11.15
C LYS A 624 23.78 -7.30 -11.14
N LEU A 625 24.01 -8.04 -10.05
CA LEU A 625 23.71 -9.48 -9.99
C LEU A 625 22.36 -9.74 -9.30
N GLU A 626 21.28 -9.70 -10.08
CA GLU A 626 19.91 -9.92 -9.60
C GLU A 626 19.68 -11.27 -8.91
N ARG A 627 20.55 -12.26 -9.19
CA ARG A 627 20.46 -13.62 -8.64
C ARG A 627 20.93 -13.78 -7.19
N ILE A 628 21.63 -12.80 -6.61
CA ILE A 628 22.13 -12.86 -5.23
C ILE A 628 21.30 -11.92 -4.34
N PRO A 629 20.55 -12.43 -3.34
CA PRO A 629 19.68 -11.60 -2.50
C PRO A 629 20.44 -10.87 -1.37
N VAL A 630 21.62 -11.36 -0.99
CA VAL A 630 22.45 -10.78 0.08
C VAL A 630 22.80 -9.32 -0.24
N GLY A 631 22.68 -8.44 0.75
CA GLY A 631 22.97 -7.00 0.61
C GLY A 631 21.83 -6.16 0.03
N ARG A 632 20.73 -6.76 -0.44
CA ARG A 632 19.54 -6.01 -0.89
C ARG A 632 18.75 -5.51 0.31
N CYS A 633 18.47 -4.20 0.38
CA CYS A 633 17.74 -3.59 1.49
C CYS A 633 16.37 -4.25 1.69
N THR A 634 15.65 -4.55 0.60
CA THR A 634 14.34 -5.19 0.62
C THR A 634 14.39 -6.63 1.12
N THR A 635 15.50 -7.37 0.98
CA THR A 635 15.61 -8.73 1.53
C THR A 635 15.64 -8.73 3.05
N CYS A 636 16.23 -7.71 3.68
CA CYS A 636 16.35 -7.63 5.14
C CYS A 636 15.22 -6.85 5.81
N HIS A 637 14.83 -5.69 5.26
CA HIS A 637 13.83 -4.79 5.84
C HIS A 637 12.40 -5.04 5.36
N MET A 638 12.22 -5.75 4.25
CA MET A 638 10.90 -6.08 3.70
C MET A 638 10.80 -7.60 3.54
N SER A 639 11.05 -8.32 4.64
CA SER A 639 10.93 -9.78 4.66
C SER A 639 9.53 -10.20 4.23
N ARG A 640 9.41 -11.32 3.49
CA ARG A 640 8.11 -11.81 3.03
C ARG A 640 7.38 -12.51 4.17
N THR A 641 6.60 -11.77 4.95
CA THR A 641 5.82 -12.30 6.08
C THR A 641 4.43 -12.77 5.68
N ILE A 642 3.87 -12.29 4.56
CA ILE A 642 2.47 -12.55 4.19
C ILE A 642 2.29 -13.99 3.68
N THR A 643 1.40 -14.77 4.28
CA THR A 643 1.24 -16.22 4.05
C THR A 643 -0.14 -16.67 3.59
N ASN A 644 -1.08 -15.80 3.22
CA ASN A 644 -2.26 -16.25 2.46
C ASN A 644 -1.92 -16.51 0.96
N GLY A 645 -1.20 -17.58 0.64
CA GLY A 645 -0.98 -17.88 -0.78
C GLY A 645 -0.42 -19.24 -1.19
N SER A 646 -0.50 -19.47 -2.49
CA SER A 646 -0.07 -20.70 -3.17
C SER A 646 1.45 -20.85 -3.34
N GLU A 647 2.23 -19.82 -3.00
CA GLU A 647 3.70 -19.79 -3.16
C GLU A 647 4.46 -19.63 -1.83
N ILE A 648 3.81 -19.96 -0.70
CA ILE A 648 4.48 -20.06 0.61
C ILE A 648 5.60 -21.11 0.51
N VAL A 649 6.78 -20.82 1.05
CA VAL A 649 7.81 -21.84 1.27
C VAL A 649 7.70 -22.36 2.70
N LYS A 650 7.45 -23.66 2.82
CA LYS A 650 7.59 -24.42 4.08
C LYS A 650 8.85 -25.28 4.04
N ASP A 651 9.31 -25.71 5.21
CA ASP A 651 10.44 -26.64 5.35
C ASP A 651 9.99 -28.11 5.38
N SER A 652 10.90 -29.03 5.74
CA SER A 652 10.62 -30.48 5.86
C SER A 652 9.64 -30.84 6.97
N ASP A 653 9.51 -29.97 7.98
CA ASP A 653 8.77 -30.21 9.20
C ASP A 653 7.37 -29.56 9.14
N GLY A 654 7.13 -28.76 8.09
CA GLY A 654 5.88 -28.08 7.81
C GLY A 654 5.84 -26.61 8.26
N PHE A 655 6.92 -26.08 8.83
CA PHE A 655 6.99 -24.70 9.32
C PHE A 655 7.19 -23.69 8.18
N THR A 656 6.61 -22.50 8.30
CA THR A 656 6.64 -21.48 7.26
C THR A 656 7.93 -20.66 7.28
N ILE A 657 8.76 -20.80 6.23
CA ILE A 657 10.08 -20.14 6.12
C ILE A 657 10.17 -19.07 5.01
N SER A 658 9.08 -18.82 4.27
CA SER A 658 8.86 -17.60 3.48
C SER A 658 7.39 -17.44 3.13
N GLY A 659 6.85 -16.26 3.38
CA GLY A 659 5.62 -15.79 2.74
C GLY A 659 5.85 -15.37 1.29
N VAL A 660 4.83 -14.74 0.70
CA VAL A 660 4.73 -14.37 -0.72
C VAL A 660 4.96 -12.88 -1.00
N ILE A 661 4.41 -11.98 -0.17
CA ILE A 661 4.53 -10.52 -0.34
C ILE A 661 5.40 -9.91 0.77
N PRO A 662 6.27 -8.93 0.48
CA PRO A 662 7.07 -8.21 1.46
C PRO A 662 6.24 -7.47 2.53
N SER A 663 6.72 -7.47 3.77
CA SER A 663 6.25 -6.58 4.84
C SER A 663 6.55 -5.12 4.53
N HIS A 664 5.66 -4.21 4.95
CA HIS A 664 5.85 -2.76 4.83
C HIS A 664 6.20 -2.08 6.17
N THR A 665 6.51 -2.84 7.23
CA THR A 665 6.99 -2.29 8.53
C THR A 665 8.39 -1.68 8.46
N PHE A 666 9.19 -2.08 7.46
CA PHE A 666 10.63 -1.80 7.31
C PHE A 666 11.52 -2.34 8.45
N ASP A 667 10.98 -3.20 9.31
CA ASP A 667 11.66 -3.80 10.45
C ASP A 667 12.38 -5.11 10.05
N ILE A 668 13.47 -5.44 10.77
CA ILE A 668 14.17 -6.72 10.54
C ILE A 668 13.63 -7.74 11.54
N VAL A 669 12.73 -8.60 11.09
CA VAL A 669 12.24 -9.76 11.86
C VAL A 669 13.44 -10.59 12.31
N SER A 670 13.70 -10.64 13.63
CA SER A 670 14.88 -11.33 14.16
C SER A 670 14.68 -12.86 14.19
N PRO A 671 15.70 -13.67 13.86
CA PRO A 671 15.66 -15.12 14.03
C PRO A 671 15.27 -15.57 15.44
N LEU A 672 15.57 -14.79 16.48
CA LEU A 672 15.18 -15.13 17.86
C LEU A 672 13.65 -15.11 18.07
N VAL A 673 12.94 -14.21 17.39
CA VAL A 673 11.46 -14.12 17.44
C VAL A 673 10.85 -15.38 16.84
N ALA A 674 11.30 -15.76 15.64
CA ALA A 674 10.87 -16.97 14.95
C ALA A 674 11.17 -18.24 15.78
N LYS A 675 12.34 -18.30 16.43
CA LYS A 675 12.69 -19.36 17.37
C LYS A 675 11.70 -19.46 18.54
N GLN A 676 11.41 -18.34 19.21
CA GLN A 676 10.49 -18.31 20.35
C GLN A 676 9.05 -18.67 19.96
N MET A 677 8.61 -18.34 18.74
CA MET A 677 7.31 -18.78 18.20
C MET A 677 7.26 -20.31 18.02
N ALA A 678 8.27 -20.91 17.40
CA ALA A 678 8.34 -22.36 17.21
C ALA A 678 8.46 -23.12 18.54
N GLU A 679 9.28 -22.63 19.48
CA GLU A 679 9.37 -23.18 20.84
C GLU A 679 8.08 -23.01 21.66
N SER A 680 7.19 -22.08 21.27
CA SER A 680 5.85 -21.92 21.82
C SER A 680 4.78 -22.76 21.09
N GLY A 681 5.17 -23.63 20.14
CA GLY A 681 4.26 -24.47 19.37
C GLY A 681 3.47 -23.76 18.26
N LEU A 682 3.91 -22.57 17.82
CA LEU A 682 3.28 -21.80 16.76
C LEU A 682 4.07 -21.91 15.44
N ASP A 683 3.38 -21.75 14.30
CA ASP A 683 4.03 -21.55 13.00
C ASP A 683 4.89 -20.26 13.08
N PRO A 684 6.21 -20.33 12.86
CA PRO A 684 7.10 -19.19 13.08
C PRO A 684 6.96 -18.12 11.99
N ILE A 685 7.20 -16.87 12.36
CA ILE A 685 7.22 -15.77 11.40
C ILE A 685 8.44 -15.87 10.45
N PRO A 686 8.24 -15.74 9.11
CA PRO A 686 9.34 -15.64 8.17
C PRO A 686 10.24 -14.43 8.39
N ASN A 687 11.55 -14.67 8.39
CA ASN A 687 12.60 -13.66 8.51
C ASN A 687 13.56 -13.68 7.32
N SER A 688 14.49 -12.72 7.30
CA SER A 688 15.45 -12.56 6.20
C SER A 688 16.62 -13.54 6.23
N CYS A 689 17.02 -14.05 7.41
CA CYS A 689 18.14 -14.98 7.56
C CYS A 689 17.83 -16.36 6.97
N VAL A 690 16.62 -16.88 7.19
CA VAL A 690 16.17 -18.18 6.65
C VAL A 690 15.96 -18.17 5.12
N VAL A 691 16.23 -17.06 4.42
CA VAL A 691 16.36 -17.05 2.95
C VAL A 691 17.71 -17.66 2.52
N CYS A 692 18.77 -17.46 3.31
CA CYS A 692 20.14 -17.88 2.97
C CYS A 692 20.56 -19.15 3.75
N HIS A 693 20.20 -19.25 5.03
CA HIS A 693 20.60 -20.38 5.90
C HIS A 693 19.59 -21.54 5.87
N ARG A 694 19.14 -21.93 4.67
CA ARG A 694 18.28 -23.11 4.47
C ARG A 694 19.15 -24.35 4.52
N GLY A 695 19.01 -25.11 5.62
CA GLY A 695 20.03 -26.06 6.06
C GLY A 695 20.41 -27.17 5.07
N GLY A 696 21.72 -27.34 4.92
CA GLY A 696 22.40 -28.43 4.21
C GLY A 696 23.92 -28.26 4.40
N ASP A 697 24.61 -29.36 4.70
CA ASP A 697 26.07 -29.58 4.70
C ASP A 697 27.00 -28.70 5.58
N PHE A 698 26.62 -27.49 6.00
CA PHE A 698 27.42 -26.65 6.90
C PHE A 698 27.17 -26.97 8.38
N VAL A 699 27.93 -27.94 8.92
CA VAL A 699 27.75 -28.51 10.27
C VAL A 699 28.00 -27.51 11.42
N GLU A 700 28.65 -26.37 11.16
CA GLU A 700 29.02 -25.37 12.18
C GLU A 700 28.21 -24.05 12.11
N GLU A 701 27.31 -23.90 11.13
CA GLU A 701 26.47 -22.69 10.99
C GLU A 701 25.24 -22.74 11.94
N PRO A 702 24.77 -21.59 12.48
CA PRO A 702 23.60 -21.57 13.36
C PRO A 702 22.32 -21.98 12.62
N ASP A 703 21.52 -22.87 13.22
CA ASP A 703 20.28 -23.36 12.60
C ASP A 703 19.14 -22.34 12.69
N PHE A 704 19.13 -21.40 11.75
CA PHE A 704 18.04 -20.44 11.54
C PHE A 704 16.82 -21.05 10.80
N ARG A 705 16.55 -22.36 10.94
CA ARG A 705 15.26 -22.98 10.55
C ARG A 705 14.25 -23.04 11.71
N PHE A 706 14.68 -22.76 12.94
CA PHE A 706 13.82 -22.68 14.14
C PHE A 706 13.23 -24.00 14.62
N LYS A 707 13.92 -25.11 14.37
CA LYS A 707 13.65 -26.39 15.04
C LYS A 707 13.73 -26.22 16.57
N PRO A 708 12.72 -26.65 17.34
CA PRO A 708 12.91 -27.00 18.74
C PRO A 708 14.02 -28.06 18.86
N LYS A 709 14.74 -28.07 19.99
CA LYS A 709 15.78 -29.08 20.31
C LYS A 709 15.25 -30.16 21.23
#